data_AF-A0A1B6EQJ0-F1
#
_entry.id   AF-A0A1B6EQJ0-F1
#
_cell.length_a   1.000
_cell.length_b   1.000
_cell.length_c   1.000
_cell.angle_alpha   90.00
_cell.angle_beta   90.00
_cell.angle_gamma   90.00
#
_symmetry.space_group_name_H-M   'P 1'
#
loop_
_entity.id
_entity.type
_entity.pdbx_description
1 polymer ?
#
loop_
_entity_poly.entity_id
_entity_poly.type
_entity_poly.pdbx_seq_one_letter_code
_entity_poly.pdbx_strand_id
1 'polypeptide(L)'
;MAGTSLAEQLKKLAVPQTSILIHSKKRTSLLYDPKDAADIDRATFYKIGISGLEELKSIYSRFAEFEKSLFDETSLHLERAVEDQQANAKLDQLINRFLILLSPYLNLDPAHKALEWLICRFHIHQYNIDSIMALIMPYHDTNIFARMIQILPLEGRGGRWIWLQPLKKEGIPMSKIFLLSRASSDTSFFKFICNLPLQGVQVHGEESVRLTTLFAFYCTTVIGALHQSPQVSEVQVTHLLPSLIAGLSSCHLDFAASAFMILGYLVTKIHLTPRIFSELFYKVCKSDQSSLRSEVTLALVVMCQSHVGHTPSLLPSFLHLATSSWFLSSLTQQAREGVVVYPLVAAVITDCLTADNTTLQDFVSQLLAEIAFNNDEARNMVKLFADKPLVNNEWFRNTLHQLEKSYPEAFDEAVQAHSNLLGLMPDYSARNELFQKLNHPQWQVRLQAILHIKSHVELLKEQWIQETLLTRLSDDKTQVLVATLDLASHLPQMQLNDQLVTLIARCWHKFKLHPVAPEALARLHSSEAQPDPTLMLLLVLPFLLPSDEKELEMTTAVKVLQCTAVRQNSLLKTFTEELKNEATEPKSLPEKVFKFLQEGLEGVNLDSVLKAGKLLEPHGNVYQLITLLVSAAVLPNKVSIDNITPLLQRLAEYNSSSELSSDIRKDLDGENIGHIVSSCRDSKLPFQGSLYVLSKVMRKIKNTFPEKNHIFDVKEPRAALMINILKLAIKMKTSRNKYIRKAYTSYCERMFEKCCETPESQIHLLSNVALGCPEIAAECMGWLGLLVEESACLTETECVLVPALLVALHSPQDDVRHNALTVLQSLAQKLALPVYHKLLDLLTQHFQEIQIDHEQITIVLYMHLSPDPSVKSLQEKSQRQEMANVLTRLMDIIIAPDTPMYVRSSLLQLLDQINSQSLLEKLVPLAMNILRSSLRSEEESSVLALIVKRVCASTAPALGVEKVWLFVETCLKDHKPMGTNGSLPAVLMLLQIDKELFATLSTELQRRLLSLIVSCVATAESSEVTSAATSCVKRVTLDAAVVASLLEPMTADLQP
;
A
#
# COMPACT_ATOMS: atom_id res chain seq x y z
N MET A 1 51.10 -27.11 4.01
CA MET A 1 52.54 -26.98 4.28
C MET A 1 52.79 -25.62 4.93
N ALA A 2 53.27 -25.60 6.17
CA ALA A 2 53.63 -24.35 6.85
C ALA A 2 54.88 -23.76 6.19
N GLY A 3 54.80 -22.52 5.69
CA GLY A 3 55.93 -21.82 5.11
C GLY A 3 56.96 -21.48 6.20
N THR A 4 58.24 -21.71 5.93
CA THR A 4 59.34 -21.37 6.85
C THR A 4 59.46 -19.84 7.01
N SER A 5 59.99 -19.37 8.15
CA SER A 5 60.23 -17.94 8.43
C SER A 5 61.02 -17.24 7.30
N LEU A 6 62.00 -17.95 6.71
CA LEU A 6 62.74 -17.47 5.53
C LEU A 6 61.85 -17.32 4.28
N ALA A 7 60.90 -18.22 4.06
CA ALA A 7 59.95 -18.10 2.95
C ALA A 7 59.00 -16.91 3.13
N GLU A 8 58.62 -16.56 4.36
CA GLU A 8 57.86 -15.33 4.64
C GLU A 8 58.72 -14.07 4.46
N GLN A 9 60.00 -14.09 4.86
CA GLN A 9 60.95 -13.00 4.63
C GLN A 9 61.22 -12.78 3.14
N LEU A 10 61.41 -13.84 2.36
CA LEU A 10 61.58 -13.77 0.90
C LEU A 10 60.31 -13.29 0.19
N LYS A 11 59.12 -13.71 0.67
CA LYS A 11 57.85 -13.16 0.17
C LYS A 11 57.69 -11.66 0.47
N LYS A 12 58.22 -11.17 1.60
CA LYS A 12 58.22 -9.73 1.92
C LYS A 12 59.21 -8.92 1.07
N LEU A 13 60.29 -9.54 0.59
CA LEU A 13 61.28 -8.92 -0.29
C LEU A 13 60.90 -8.98 -1.77
N ALA A 14 59.88 -9.75 -2.14
CA ALA A 14 59.37 -9.81 -3.51
C ALA A 14 58.67 -8.49 -3.88
N VAL A 15 59.28 -7.74 -4.79
CA VAL A 15 58.77 -6.44 -5.30
C VAL A 15 58.24 -6.66 -6.73
N PRO A 16 57.15 -5.99 -7.17
CA PRO A 16 56.61 -6.15 -8.54
C PRO A 16 57.66 -6.05 -9.66
N GLN A 17 58.70 -5.23 -9.48
CA GLN A 17 59.84 -5.10 -10.39
C GLN A 17 60.59 -6.42 -10.64
N THR A 18 60.70 -7.29 -9.62
CA THR A 18 61.42 -8.58 -9.72
C THR A 18 60.60 -9.68 -10.40
N SER A 19 59.26 -9.60 -10.34
CA SER A 19 58.37 -10.57 -11.00
C SER A 19 58.20 -10.35 -12.50
N ILE A 20 58.38 -9.11 -12.99
CA ILE A 20 58.24 -8.74 -14.40
C ILE A 20 59.39 -9.29 -15.26
N LEU A 21 60.57 -9.50 -14.66
CA LEU A 21 61.79 -9.98 -15.34
C LEU A 21 61.83 -11.50 -15.55
N ILE A 22 60.84 -12.24 -15.03
CA ILE A 22 60.78 -13.70 -15.17
C ILE A 22 60.05 -14.04 -16.47
N HIS A 23 60.73 -14.66 -17.44
CA HIS A 23 60.09 -15.19 -18.65
C HIS A 23 59.06 -16.27 -18.26
N SER A 24 57.78 -15.92 -18.28
CA SER A 24 56.66 -16.83 -18.00
C SER A 24 55.97 -17.28 -19.28
N LYS A 25 55.54 -18.55 -19.33
CA LYS A 25 54.68 -19.10 -20.40
C LYS A 25 53.22 -18.59 -20.35
N LYS A 26 52.97 -17.53 -19.58
CA LYS A 26 51.65 -16.94 -19.34
C LYS A 26 51.81 -15.44 -19.16
N ARG A 27 50.99 -14.64 -19.83
CA ARG A 27 50.94 -13.17 -19.70
C ARG A 27 49.56 -12.73 -19.24
N THR A 28 49.49 -11.81 -18.29
CA THR A 28 48.21 -11.25 -17.86
C THR A 28 47.60 -10.41 -18.98
N SER A 29 46.35 -10.68 -19.35
CA SER A 29 45.60 -9.97 -20.39
C SER A 29 44.14 -9.83 -19.96
N LEU A 30 43.51 -8.72 -20.35
CA LEU A 30 42.08 -8.49 -20.17
C LEU A 30 41.29 -9.23 -21.26
N LEU A 31 41.71 -9.07 -22.52
CA LEU A 31 41.00 -9.55 -23.71
C LEU A 31 41.28 -11.01 -24.06
N TYR A 32 42.47 -11.52 -23.78
CA TYR A 32 42.93 -12.85 -24.24
C TYR A 32 43.13 -13.83 -23.08
N ASP A 33 43.12 -15.13 -23.36
CA ASP A 33 43.56 -16.12 -22.36
C ASP A 33 45.05 -15.90 -22.04
N PRO A 34 45.48 -16.08 -20.77
CA PRO A 34 46.88 -15.84 -20.42
C PRO A 34 47.91 -16.64 -21.22
N LYS A 35 47.54 -17.78 -21.79
CA LYS A 35 48.42 -18.56 -22.68
C LYS A 35 48.55 -17.88 -24.04
N ASP A 36 47.43 -17.55 -24.67
CA ASP A 36 47.41 -16.92 -26.00
C ASP A 36 48.06 -15.53 -25.96
N ALA A 37 47.82 -14.78 -24.87
CA ALA A 37 48.44 -13.47 -24.64
C ALA A 37 49.97 -13.51 -24.55
N ALA A 38 50.56 -14.67 -24.20
CA ALA A 38 52.02 -14.82 -24.13
C ALA A 38 52.66 -14.88 -25.52
N ASP A 39 51.91 -15.30 -26.54
CA ASP A 39 52.37 -15.42 -27.92
C ASP A 39 52.14 -14.12 -28.73
N ILE A 40 51.35 -13.17 -28.21
CA ILE A 40 51.10 -11.87 -28.85
C ILE A 40 52.26 -10.90 -28.57
N ASP A 41 52.83 -10.35 -29.64
CA ASP A 41 53.94 -9.41 -29.58
C ASP A 41 53.51 -8.00 -29.15
N ARG A 42 54.49 -7.19 -28.72
CA ARG A 42 54.24 -5.85 -28.17
C ARG A 42 53.65 -4.90 -29.21
N ALA A 43 54.06 -5.00 -30.48
CA ALA A 43 53.57 -4.12 -31.54
C ALA A 43 52.09 -4.40 -31.85
N THR A 44 51.65 -5.66 -31.76
CA THR A 44 50.23 -6.00 -31.92
C THR A 44 49.37 -5.44 -30.77
N PHE A 45 49.79 -5.59 -29.51
CA PHE A 45 49.08 -4.96 -28.39
C PHE A 45 49.01 -3.43 -28.51
N TYR A 46 50.09 -2.79 -28.98
CA TYR A 46 50.09 -1.36 -29.24
C TYR A 46 49.08 -0.97 -30.32
N LYS A 47 49.02 -1.67 -31.45
CA LYS A 47 48.03 -1.43 -32.51
C LYS A 47 46.59 -1.57 -32.01
N ILE A 48 46.31 -2.58 -31.17
CA ILE A 48 45.00 -2.76 -30.54
C ILE A 48 44.68 -1.56 -29.65
N GLY A 49 45.62 -1.14 -28.81
CA GLY A 49 45.47 0.02 -27.93
C GLY A 49 45.21 1.32 -28.69
N ILE A 50 45.96 1.58 -29.77
CA ILE A 50 45.78 2.75 -30.64
C ILE A 50 44.42 2.74 -31.32
N SER A 51 43.98 1.60 -31.85
CA SER A 51 42.63 1.47 -32.41
C SER A 51 41.56 1.83 -31.38
N GLY A 52 41.71 1.34 -30.14
CA GLY A 52 40.83 1.70 -29.04
C GLY A 52 40.86 3.19 -28.73
N LEU A 53 42.04 3.81 -28.69
CA LEU A 53 42.20 5.24 -28.45
C LEU A 53 41.53 6.09 -29.54
N GLU A 54 41.71 5.75 -30.82
CA GLU A 54 41.09 6.49 -31.94
C GLU A 54 39.56 6.40 -31.90
N GLU A 55 39.01 5.22 -31.62
CA GLU A 55 37.58 5.04 -31.41
C GLU A 55 37.10 5.86 -30.19
N LEU A 56 37.84 5.87 -29.07
CA LEU A 56 37.51 6.69 -27.89
C LEU A 56 37.59 8.20 -28.18
N LYS A 57 38.58 8.66 -28.95
CA LYS A 57 38.70 10.07 -29.38
C LYS A 57 37.51 10.53 -30.20
N SER A 58 36.94 9.65 -31.02
CA SER A 58 35.72 9.95 -31.79
C SER A 58 34.49 10.17 -30.90
N ILE A 59 34.45 9.51 -29.73
CA ILE A 59 33.38 9.64 -28.73
C ILE A 59 33.65 10.84 -27.81
N TYR A 60 34.89 11.01 -27.38
CA TYR A 60 35.30 12.03 -26.43
C TYR A 60 36.71 12.57 -26.76
N SER A 61 36.75 13.77 -27.31
CA SER A 61 37.97 14.38 -27.88
C SER A 61 39.12 14.54 -26.89
N ARG A 62 38.83 14.62 -25.59
CA ARG A 62 39.85 14.81 -24.54
C ARG A 62 40.81 13.64 -24.43
N PHE A 63 40.47 12.45 -24.92
CA PHE A 63 41.42 11.34 -25.00
C PHE A 63 42.64 11.62 -25.89
N ALA A 64 42.57 12.62 -26.78
CA ALA A 64 43.72 13.06 -27.57
C ALA A 64 44.90 13.54 -26.70
N GLU A 65 44.66 13.93 -25.44
CA GLU A 65 45.73 14.35 -24.52
C GLU A 65 46.75 13.22 -24.21
N PHE A 66 46.38 11.95 -24.44
CA PHE A 66 47.22 10.79 -24.14
C PHE A 66 47.99 10.24 -25.34
N GLU A 67 47.72 10.76 -26.55
CA GLU A 67 48.32 10.28 -27.80
C GLU A 67 49.83 10.45 -27.82
N LYS A 68 50.34 11.59 -27.35
CA LYS A 68 51.79 11.89 -27.27
C LYS A 68 52.45 11.42 -25.97
N SER A 69 51.77 10.60 -25.17
CA SER A 69 52.28 10.11 -23.89
C SER A 69 52.07 8.60 -23.73
N LEU A 70 50.93 8.17 -23.18
CA LEU A 70 50.63 6.76 -22.91
C LEU A 70 50.56 5.92 -24.20
N PHE A 71 50.24 6.57 -25.32
CA PHE A 71 50.01 5.94 -26.62
C PHE A 71 50.97 6.47 -27.70
N ASP A 72 52.09 7.07 -27.31
CA ASP A 72 53.11 7.47 -28.28
C ASP A 72 53.93 6.25 -28.71
N GLU A 73 54.48 6.25 -29.93
CA GLU A 73 55.29 5.11 -30.40
C GLU A 73 56.50 4.84 -29.48
N THR A 74 57.04 5.87 -28.82
CA THR A 74 58.13 5.72 -27.84
C THR A 74 57.75 4.85 -26.63
N SER A 75 56.46 4.75 -26.30
CA SER A 75 55.97 3.93 -25.18
C SER A 75 56.17 2.42 -25.39
N LEU A 76 56.36 1.96 -26.64
CA LEU A 76 56.71 0.57 -26.96
C LEU A 76 57.99 0.10 -26.25
N HIS A 77 58.94 1.04 -26.07
CA HIS A 77 60.26 0.76 -25.53
C HIS A 77 60.38 1.10 -24.04
N LEU A 78 59.45 1.87 -23.47
CA LEU A 78 59.48 2.32 -22.07
C LEU A 78 59.20 1.16 -21.11
N GLU A 79 60.16 0.79 -20.27
CA GLU A 79 60.02 -0.32 -19.31
C GLU A 79 59.90 0.21 -17.88
N ARG A 80 58.67 0.17 -17.35
CA ARG A 80 58.30 0.80 -16.09
C ARG A 80 59.13 0.36 -14.88
N ALA A 81 59.56 -0.90 -14.87
CA ALA A 81 60.36 -1.46 -13.78
C ALA A 81 61.78 -0.84 -13.67
N VAL A 82 62.27 -0.20 -14.73
CA VAL A 82 63.63 0.36 -14.85
C VAL A 82 63.64 1.88 -14.65
N GLU A 83 62.47 2.52 -14.68
CA GLU A 83 62.31 3.96 -14.46
C GLU A 83 62.50 4.35 -12.99
N ASP A 84 62.91 5.59 -12.76
CA ASP A 84 63.05 6.13 -11.41
C ASP A 84 61.68 6.36 -10.72
N GLN A 85 61.71 6.62 -9.41
CA GLN A 85 60.48 6.80 -8.62
C GLN A 85 59.69 8.05 -9.04
N GLN A 86 60.36 9.11 -9.49
CA GLN A 86 59.71 10.36 -9.87
C GLN A 86 59.00 10.23 -11.21
N ALA A 87 59.63 9.58 -12.19
CA ALA A 87 59.06 9.23 -13.48
C ALA A 87 57.86 8.30 -13.30
N ASN A 88 57.98 7.28 -12.45
CA ASN A 88 56.87 6.38 -12.13
C ASN A 88 55.69 7.11 -11.48
N ALA A 89 55.92 8.06 -10.58
CA ALA A 89 54.86 8.87 -9.97
C ALA A 89 54.14 9.78 -10.99
N LYS A 90 54.86 10.34 -11.97
CA LYS A 90 54.26 11.11 -13.08
C LYS A 90 53.41 10.22 -13.98
N LEU A 91 53.92 9.02 -14.28
CA LEU A 91 53.19 8.01 -15.04
C LEU A 91 51.92 7.57 -14.31
N ASP A 92 51.98 7.39 -12.98
CA ASP A 92 50.81 7.10 -12.14
C ASP A 92 49.73 8.17 -12.25
N GLN A 93 50.12 9.45 -12.21
CA GLN A 93 49.18 10.56 -12.35
C GLN A 93 48.51 10.58 -13.74
N LEU A 94 49.29 10.34 -14.81
CA LEU A 94 48.77 10.26 -16.18
C LEU A 94 47.80 9.09 -16.35
N ILE A 95 48.17 7.90 -15.86
CA ILE A 95 47.32 6.71 -15.89
C ILE A 95 46.04 6.93 -15.08
N ASN A 96 46.15 7.46 -13.87
CA ASN A 96 44.98 7.73 -13.04
C ASN A 96 44.02 8.71 -13.73
N ARG A 97 44.55 9.76 -14.38
CA ARG A 97 43.74 10.69 -15.17
C ARG A 97 43.06 10.01 -16.36
N PHE A 98 43.78 9.17 -17.10
CA PHE A 98 43.20 8.38 -18.20
C PHE A 98 42.04 7.51 -17.72
N LEU A 99 42.24 6.77 -16.62
CA LEU A 99 41.23 5.85 -16.08
C LEU A 99 39.98 6.59 -15.57
N ILE A 100 40.14 7.78 -14.96
CA ILE A 100 38.99 8.61 -14.56
C ILE A 100 38.21 9.10 -15.79
N LEU A 101 38.88 9.52 -16.86
CA LEU A 101 38.22 9.90 -18.12
C LEU A 101 37.56 8.71 -18.82
N LEU A 102 38.12 7.51 -18.67
CA LEU A 102 37.57 6.26 -19.20
C LEU A 102 36.32 5.78 -18.47
N SER A 103 36.10 6.22 -17.22
CA SER A 103 35.04 5.68 -16.36
C SER A 103 33.64 5.63 -17.00
N PRO A 104 33.11 6.70 -17.64
CA PRO A 104 31.80 6.65 -18.30
C PRO A 104 31.69 5.64 -19.44
N TYR A 105 32.83 5.22 -20.00
CA TYR A 105 32.94 4.46 -21.23
C TYR A 105 33.41 3.01 -21.01
N LEU A 106 33.53 2.56 -19.75
CA LEU A 106 34.14 1.28 -19.42
C LEU A 106 33.53 0.10 -20.18
N ASN A 107 32.20 0.09 -20.36
CA ASN A 107 31.49 -1.00 -21.03
C ASN A 107 31.67 -1.04 -22.56
N LEU A 108 32.37 -0.08 -23.15
CA LEU A 108 32.61 -0.02 -24.59
C LEU A 108 33.87 -0.81 -24.97
N ASP A 109 33.81 -1.58 -26.06
CA ASP A 109 34.98 -2.30 -26.59
C ASP A 109 36.22 -1.42 -26.83
N PRO A 110 36.11 -0.17 -27.35
CA PRO A 110 37.23 0.78 -27.40
C PRO A 110 37.97 0.96 -26.07
N ALA A 111 37.24 1.00 -24.95
CA ALA A 111 37.82 1.15 -23.62
C ALA A 111 38.61 -0.09 -23.21
N HIS A 112 38.07 -1.29 -23.49
CA HIS A 112 38.77 -2.55 -23.23
C HIS A 112 40.07 -2.68 -24.04
N LYS A 113 40.04 -2.30 -25.33
CA LYS A 113 41.24 -2.26 -26.20
C LYS A 113 42.32 -1.32 -25.65
N ALA A 114 41.95 -0.12 -25.23
CA ALA A 114 42.88 0.84 -24.64
C ALA A 114 43.44 0.34 -23.29
N LEU A 115 42.60 -0.25 -22.44
CA LEU A 115 43.02 -0.87 -21.17
C LEU A 115 43.99 -2.03 -21.37
N GLU A 116 43.77 -2.85 -22.40
CA GLU A 116 44.66 -3.98 -22.73
C GLU A 116 46.10 -3.48 -22.92
N TRP A 117 46.30 -2.40 -23.67
CA TRP A 117 47.62 -1.78 -23.82
C TRP A 117 48.21 -1.35 -22.48
N LEU A 118 47.42 -0.67 -21.64
CA LEU A 118 47.90 -0.21 -20.34
C LEU A 118 48.26 -1.36 -19.38
N ILE A 119 47.49 -2.44 -19.40
CA ILE A 119 47.71 -3.65 -18.59
C ILE A 119 48.98 -4.37 -19.06
N CYS A 120 49.14 -4.52 -20.37
CA CYS A 120 50.23 -5.27 -20.98
C CYS A 120 51.56 -4.51 -21.02
N ARG A 121 51.55 -3.17 -21.10
CA ARG A 121 52.78 -2.35 -21.18
C ARG A 121 53.16 -1.70 -19.85
N PHE A 122 52.22 -1.02 -19.20
CA PHE A 122 52.51 -0.26 -17.97
C PHE A 122 52.20 -1.04 -16.69
N HIS A 123 51.76 -2.30 -16.83
CA HIS A 123 51.45 -3.20 -15.72
C HIS A 123 50.50 -2.59 -14.69
N ILE A 124 49.49 -1.85 -15.14
CA ILE A 124 48.57 -1.10 -14.25
C ILE A 124 47.86 -2.00 -13.24
N HIS A 125 47.64 -3.27 -13.58
CA HIS A 125 47.07 -4.28 -12.69
C HIS A 125 47.94 -4.58 -11.46
N GLN A 126 49.23 -4.22 -11.47
CA GLN A 126 50.16 -4.39 -10.34
C GLN A 126 50.45 -3.07 -9.63
N TYR A 127 50.64 -1.99 -10.39
CA TYR A 127 51.07 -0.69 -9.84
C TYR A 127 49.92 0.27 -9.51
N ASN A 128 48.79 0.19 -10.22
CA ASN A 128 47.67 1.14 -10.16
C ASN A 128 46.37 0.49 -9.70
N ILE A 129 46.45 -0.43 -8.73
CA ILE A 129 45.30 -1.21 -8.26
C ILE A 129 44.16 -0.30 -7.78
N ASP A 130 44.46 0.73 -6.98
CA ASP A 130 43.44 1.66 -6.45
C ASP A 130 42.73 2.44 -7.58
N SER A 131 43.46 2.86 -8.62
CA SER A 131 42.89 3.55 -9.79
C SER A 131 42.01 2.61 -10.63
N ILE A 132 42.41 1.33 -10.76
CA ILE A 132 41.58 0.31 -11.41
C ILE A 132 40.31 0.07 -10.59
N MET A 133 40.42 -0.04 -9.27
CA MET A 133 39.24 -0.19 -8.40
C MET A 133 38.29 1.00 -8.55
N ALA A 134 38.82 2.21 -8.68
CA ALA A 134 38.00 3.41 -8.87
C ALA A 134 37.23 3.37 -10.20
N LEU A 135 37.87 2.85 -11.25
CA LEU A 135 37.27 2.65 -12.57
C LEU A 135 36.16 1.58 -12.56
N ILE A 136 36.40 0.42 -11.95
CA ILE A 136 35.51 -0.75 -12.10
C ILE A 136 34.40 -0.83 -11.05
N MET A 137 34.53 -0.20 -9.88
CA MET A 137 33.54 -0.30 -8.80
C MET A 137 32.13 0.17 -9.17
N PRO A 138 31.94 1.26 -9.94
CA PRO A 138 30.62 1.63 -10.44
C PRO A 138 29.93 0.54 -11.29
N TYR A 139 30.70 -0.40 -11.82
CA TYR A 139 30.27 -1.50 -12.70
C TYR A 139 30.36 -2.88 -12.01
N HIS A 140 30.28 -2.92 -10.68
CA HIS A 140 30.49 -4.11 -9.84
C HIS A 140 29.65 -5.35 -10.21
N ASP A 141 28.50 -5.17 -10.85
CA ASP A 141 27.56 -6.21 -11.27
C ASP A 141 27.78 -6.71 -12.71
N THR A 142 28.79 -6.20 -13.41
CA THR A 142 29.09 -6.56 -14.80
C THR A 142 30.17 -7.65 -14.94
N ASN A 143 30.18 -8.33 -16.10
CA ASN A 143 31.23 -9.31 -16.42
C ASN A 143 32.61 -8.68 -16.58
N ILE A 144 32.70 -7.43 -17.05
CA ILE A 144 33.98 -6.73 -17.18
C ILE A 144 34.61 -6.49 -15.80
N PHE A 145 33.81 -6.18 -14.77
CA PHE A 145 34.30 -6.12 -13.40
C PHE A 145 34.90 -7.45 -12.96
N ALA A 146 34.19 -8.57 -13.15
CA ALA A 146 34.69 -9.89 -12.77
C ALA A 146 36.03 -10.22 -13.48
N ARG A 147 36.10 -9.93 -14.78
CA ARG A 147 37.33 -10.12 -15.59
C ARG A 147 38.49 -9.25 -15.09
N MET A 148 38.23 -7.98 -14.78
CA MET A 148 39.24 -7.08 -14.22
C MET A 148 39.70 -7.52 -12.82
N ILE A 149 38.81 -8.05 -11.97
CA ILE A 149 39.19 -8.61 -10.68
C ILE A 149 40.09 -9.86 -10.83
N GLN A 150 39.85 -10.70 -11.83
CA GLN A 150 40.66 -11.91 -12.09
C GLN A 150 42.14 -11.60 -12.37
N ILE A 151 42.42 -10.48 -13.02
CA ILE A 151 43.80 -10.09 -13.37
C ILE A 151 44.57 -9.40 -12.23
N LEU A 152 43.89 -9.00 -11.15
CA LEU A 152 44.53 -8.29 -10.03
C LEU A 152 45.25 -9.22 -9.04
N PRO A 153 46.40 -8.81 -8.49
CA PRO A 153 47.15 -9.59 -7.52
C PRO A 153 46.58 -9.43 -6.10
N LEU A 154 45.50 -10.17 -5.78
CA LEU A 154 44.79 -10.11 -4.48
C LEU A 154 45.31 -11.08 -3.40
N GLU A 155 46.55 -11.56 -3.50
CA GLU A 155 47.03 -12.75 -2.76
C GLU A 155 47.78 -12.44 -1.44
N GLY A 156 48.04 -11.17 -1.12
CA GLY A 156 48.82 -10.77 0.05
C GLY A 156 48.00 -10.67 1.34
N ARG A 157 48.39 -11.39 2.41
CA ARG A 157 47.78 -11.24 3.76
C ARG A 157 47.85 -9.76 4.19
N GLY A 158 46.69 -9.12 4.32
CA GLY A 158 46.57 -7.72 4.76
C GLY A 158 46.37 -6.67 3.66
N GLY A 159 46.24 -7.07 2.38
CA GLY A 159 45.93 -6.13 1.29
C GLY A 159 44.53 -5.51 1.43
N ARG A 160 44.40 -4.21 1.16
CA ARG A 160 43.11 -3.46 1.23
C ARG A 160 41.95 -4.14 0.50
N TRP A 161 42.25 -4.83 -0.59
CA TRP A 161 41.28 -5.45 -1.49
C TRP A 161 41.19 -6.98 -1.37
N ILE A 162 41.83 -7.57 -0.34
CA ILE A 162 41.88 -9.05 -0.17
C ILE A 162 40.49 -9.68 -0.06
N TRP A 163 39.50 -8.95 0.44
CA TRP A 163 38.13 -9.42 0.60
C TRP A 163 37.43 -9.74 -0.74
N LEU A 164 37.99 -9.31 -1.89
CA LEU A 164 37.51 -9.65 -3.23
C LEU A 164 38.08 -10.98 -3.76
N GLN A 165 38.96 -11.65 -3.01
CA GLN A 165 39.56 -12.92 -3.43
C GLN A 165 38.54 -14.04 -3.77
N PRO A 166 37.39 -14.18 -3.08
CA PRO A 166 36.37 -15.15 -3.48
C PRO A 166 35.83 -14.87 -4.89
N LEU A 167 35.56 -13.60 -5.22
CA LEU A 167 35.05 -13.21 -6.53
C LEU A 167 36.08 -13.46 -7.64
N LYS A 168 37.37 -13.23 -7.35
CA LYS A 168 38.47 -13.58 -8.26
C LYS A 168 38.50 -15.07 -8.60
N LYS A 169 38.31 -15.95 -7.60
CA LYS A 169 38.38 -17.41 -7.80
C LYS A 169 37.22 -17.93 -8.65
N GLU A 170 36.02 -17.47 -8.35
CA GLU A 170 34.80 -17.91 -9.03
C GLU A 170 34.58 -17.21 -10.38
N GLY A 171 35.19 -16.03 -10.59
CA GLY A 171 35.02 -15.26 -11.83
C GLY A 171 33.63 -14.66 -11.98
N ILE A 172 32.97 -14.36 -10.86
CA ILE A 172 31.60 -13.85 -10.83
C ILE A 172 31.56 -12.36 -10.50
N PRO A 173 30.57 -11.60 -11.01
CA PRO A 173 30.33 -10.23 -10.61
C PRO A 173 29.98 -10.11 -9.12
N MET A 174 30.14 -8.92 -8.55
CA MET A 174 29.82 -8.66 -7.15
C MET A 174 28.31 -8.41 -6.98
N SER A 175 27.70 -9.08 -6.00
CA SER A 175 26.32 -8.77 -5.63
C SER A 175 26.21 -7.46 -4.86
N LYS A 176 25.11 -6.73 -5.07
CA LYS A 176 24.83 -5.47 -4.37
C LYS A 176 24.80 -5.64 -2.84
N ILE A 177 24.24 -6.75 -2.34
CA ILE A 177 24.19 -7.03 -0.89
C ILE A 177 25.59 -7.14 -0.29
N PHE A 178 26.51 -7.83 -0.97
CA PHE A 178 27.90 -7.98 -0.53
C PHE A 178 28.64 -6.64 -0.53
N LEU A 179 28.46 -5.83 -1.58
CA LEU A 179 29.01 -4.47 -1.67
C LEU A 179 28.57 -3.61 -0.48
N LEU A 180 27.26 -3.57 -0.20
CA LEU A 180 26.69 -2.75 0.86
C LEU A 180 27.15 -3.22 2.25
N SER A 181 27.23 -4.54 2.46
CA SER A 181 27.71 -5.11 3.72
C SER A 181 29.17 -4.76 3.97
N ARG A 182 29.99 -4.72 2.91
CA ARG A 182 31.37 -4.26 3.01
C ARG A 182 31.46 -2.75 3.26
N ALA A 183 30.67 -1.95 2.55
CA ALA A 183 30.67 -0.49 2.71
C ALA A 183 30.18 -0.04 4.10
N SER A 184 29.28 -0.78 4.73
CA SER A 184 28.79 -0.48 6.09
C SER A 184 29.78 -0.87 7.20
N SER A 185 30.63 -1.88 6.98
CA SER A 185 31.55 -2.42 7.99
C SER A 185 33.00 -1.92 7.86
N ASP A 186 33.48 -1.61 6.65
CA ASP A 186 34.85 -1.18 6.40
C ASP A 186 34.93 0.33 6.12
N THR A 187 35.36 1.09 7.13
CA THR A 187 35.51 2.55 7.06
C THR A 187 36.49 3.01 5.98
N SER A 188 37.53 2.23 5.68
CA SER A 188 38.53 2.57 4.65
C SER A 188 37.98 2.42 3.24
N PHE A 189 37.07 1.46 3.06
CA PHE A 189 36.34 1.26 1.81
C PHE A 189 35.20 2.28 1.68
N PHE A 190 34.49 2.61 2.77
CA PHE A 190 33.51 3.69 2.76
C PHE A 190 34.15 5.04 2.38
N LYS A 191 35.32 5.37 2.94
CA LYS A 191 36.10 6.56 2.55
C LYS A 191 36.47 6.56 1.08
N PHE A 192 36.83 5.39 0.54
CA PHE A 192 37.11 5.24 -0.88
C PHE A 192 35.92 5.65 -1.74
N ILE A 193 34.74 5.10 -1.45
CA ILE A 193 33.50 5.37 -2.17
C ILE A 193 33.15 6.87 -2.11
N CYS A 194 33.28 7.51 -0.93
CA CYS A 194 33.00 8.94 -0.78
C CYS A 194 33.94 9.82 -1.61
N ASN A 195 35.18 9.40 -1.82
CA ASN A 195 36.16 10.19 -2.58
C ASN A 195 36.01 10.07 -4.11
N LEU A 196 35.34 9.03 -4.62
CA LEU A 196 35.17 8.81 -6.07
C LEU A 196 34.53 10.01 -6.81
N PRO A 197 33.38 10.56 -6.38
CA PRO A 197 32.77 11.70 -7.07
C PRO A 197 33.67 12.94 -7.05
N LEU A 198 34.43 13.17 -5.97
CA LEU A 198 35.35 14.30 -5.89
C LEU A 198 36.46 14.20 -6.95
N GLN A 199 37.04 13.02 -7.11
CA GLN A 199 38.07 12.77 -8.12
C GLN A 199 37.51 12.85 -9.54
N GLY A 200 36.32 12.28 -9.77
CA GLY A 200 35.64 12.35 -11.06
C GLY A 200 35.38 13.79 -11.49
N VAL A 201 34.77 14.60 -10.62
CA VAL A 201 34.45 16.00 -10.90
C VAL A 201 35.70 16.84 -11.11
N GLN A 202 36.76 16.60 -10.33
CA GLN A 202 38.03 17.31 -10.48
C GLN A 202 38.66 17.11 -11.86
N VAL A 203 38.56 15.91 -12.45
CA VAL A 203 39.18 15.59 -13.74
C VAL A 203 38.28 15.99 -14.91
N HIS A 204 36.99 15.65 -14.85
CA HIS A 204 36.03 15.93 -15.92
C HIS A 204 35.65 17.42 -15.99
N GLY A 205 35.66 18.15 -14.87
CA GLY A 205 35.33 19.57 -14.82
C GLY A 205 33.88 19.84 -15.24
N GLU A 206 33.68 20.70 -16.23
CA GLU A 206 32.35 21.03 -16.76
C GLU A 206 31.65 19.84 -17.43
N GLU A 207 32.40 18.84 -17.88
CA GLU A 207 31.83 17.67 -18.58
C GLU A 207 31.43 16.52 -17.64
N SER A 208 31.47 16.74 -16.33
CA SER A 208 31.14 15.76 -15.29
C SER A 208 29.70 15.23 -15.37
N VAL A 209 28.82 15.87 -16.16
CA VAL A 209 27.49 15.34 -16.54
C VAL A 209 27.57 13.90 -17.08
N ARG A 210 28.72 13.46 -17.62
CA ARG A 210 28.93 12.08 -18.11
C ARG A 210 29.11 11.04 -17.01
N LEU A 211 29.37 11.44 -15.76
CA LEU A 211 29.65 10.55 -14.63
C LEU A 211 28.37 10.00 -13.97
N THR A 212 27.28 9.88 -14.72
CA THR A 212 25.96 9.47 -14.22
C THR A 212 26.01 8.13 -13.48
N THR A 213 26.68 7.12 -14.05
CA THR A 213 26.88 5.81 -13.42
C THR A 213 27.65 5.90 -12.11
N LEU A 214 28.66 6.76 -12.04
CA LEU A 214 29.46 6.96 -10.84
C LEU A 214 28.65 7.67 -9.74
N PHE A 215 27.85 8.68 -10.09
CA PHE A 215 26.98 9.36 -9.11
C PHE A 215 25.87 8.43 -8.60
N ALA A 216 25.25 7.64 -9.49
CA ALA A 216 24.27 6.63 -9.09
C ALA A 216 24.89 5.57 -8.16
N PHE A 217 26.10 5.09 -8.47
CA PHE A 217 26.84 4.18 -7.60
C PHE A 217 27.14 4.80 -6.23
N TYR A 218 27.64 6.04 -6.20
CA TYR A 218 27.91 6.79 -4.97
C TYR A 218 26.64 6.93 -4.12
N CYS A 219 25.54 7.41 -4.71
CA CYS A 219 24.26 7.59 -4.03
C CYS A 219 23.75 6.29 -3.40
N THR A 220 23.59 5.25 -4.23
CA THR A 220 22.99 3.98 -3.80
C THR A 220 23.86 3.23 -2.80
N THR A 221 25.19 3.31 -2.94
CA THR A 221 26.12 2.62 -2.05
C THR A 221 26.22 3.32 -0.70
N VAL A 222 26.27 4.66 -0.68
CA VAL A 222 26.32 5.42 0.58
C VAL A 222 25.02 5.24 1.36
N ILE A 223 23.85 5.41 0.72
CA ILE A 223 22.56 5.19 1.38
C ILE A 223 22.43 3.75 1.89
N GLY A 224 22.79 2.77 1.07
CA GLY A 224 22.74 1.36 1.46
C GLY A 224 23.70 1.02 2.62
N ALA A 225 24.88 1.62 2.65
CA ALA A 225 25.83 1.47 3.75
C ALA A 225 25.27 2.07 5.05
N LEU A 226 24.73 3.30 4.99
CA LEU A 226 24.09 3.96 6.14
C LEU A 226 22.85 3.20 6.63
N HIS A 227 22.11 2.55 5.72
CA HIS A 227 20.94 1.75 6.06
C HIS A 227 21.31 0.48 6.83
N GLN A 228 22.37 -0.21 6.41
CA GLN A 228 22.84 -1.45 7.05
C GLN A 228 23.64 -1.20 8.32
N SER A 229 24.23 -0.01 8.49
CA SER A 229 24.90 0.37 9.73
C SER A 229 23.88 0.51 10.88
N PRO A 230 24.01 -0.24 11.99
CA PRO A 230 23.06 -0.15 13.11
C PRO A 230 23.09 1.23 13.79
N GLN A 231 24.28 1.84 13.85
CA GLN A 231 24.48 3.23 14.21
C GLN A 231 25.51 3.84 13.26
N VAL A 232 25.22 5.05 12.76
CA VAL A 232 26.15 5.78 11.89
C VAL A 232 27.26 6.37 12.76
N SER A 233 28.50 6.00 12.48
CA SER A 233 29.66 6.47 13.24
C SER A 233 30.10 7.88 12.83
N GLU A 234 30.69 8.64 13.77
CA GLU A 234 31.25 9.96 13.50
C GLU A 234 32.35 9.92 12.41
N VAL A 235 33.10 8.82 12.33
CA VAL A 235 34.13 8.62 11.30
C VAL A 235 33.51 8.48 9.91
N GLN A 236 32.40 7.75 9.78
CA GLN A 236 31.66 7.67 8.50
C GLN A 236 31.14 9.05 8.08
N VAL A 237 30.57 9.83 9.01
CA VAL A 237 30.12 11.20 8.74
C VAL A 237 31.29 12.08 8.28
N THR A 238 32.43 11.97 8.95
CA THR A 238 33.66 12.72 8.61
C THR A 238 34.16 12.39 7.21
N HIS A 239 34.06 11.13 6.77
CA HIS A 239 34.45 10.73 5.41
C HIS A 239 33.45 11.15 4.35
N LEU A 240 32.17 11.23 4.69
CA LEU A 240 31.10 11.63 3.78
C LEU A 240 31.01 13.14 3.56
N LEU A 241 31.31 13.93 4.59
CA LEU A 241 31.07 15.37 4.60
C LEU A 241 31.72 16.12 3.40
N PRO A 242 32.98 15.85 2.99
CA PRO A 242 33.59 16.54 1.86
C PRO A 242 32.85 16.31 0.53
N SER A 243 32.44 15.06 0.24
CA SER A 243 31.72 14.73 -0.99
C SER A 243 30.28 15.23 -0.96
N LEU A 244 29.66 15.23 0.23
CA LEU A 244 28.32 15.78 0.42
C LEU A 244 28.30 17.28 0.18
N ILE A 245 29.19 18.05 0.82
CA ILE A 245 29.27 19.51 0.65
C ILE A 245 29.55 19.87 -0.82
N ALA A 246 30.50 19.18 -1.46
CA ALA A 246 30.80 19.41 -2.88
C ALA A 246 29.59 19.14 -3.78
N GLY A 247 28.84 18.06 -3.51
CA GLY A 247 27.63 17.72 -4.26
C GLY A 247 26.50 18.72 -4.08
N LEU A 248 26.26 19.20 -2.85
CA LEU A 248 25.21 20.21 -2.57
C LEU A 248 25.45 21.53 -3.30
N SER A 249 26.71 21.91 -3.53
CA SER A 249 27.09 23.10 -4.30
C SER A 249 27.42 22.82 -5.77
N SER A 250 27.09 21.63 -6.28
CA SER A 250 27.48 21.21 -7.62
C SER A 250 26.56 21.80 -8.70
N CYS A 251 27.17 22.25 -9.81
CA CYS A 251 26.45 22.60 -11.04
C CYS A 251 25.94 21.38 -11.83
N HIS A 252 26.33 20.16 -11.44
CA HIS A 252 25.91 18.90 -12.09
C HIS A 252 24.69 18.29 -11.38
N LEU A 253 23.60 18.13 -12.13
CA LEU A 253 22.29 17.70 -11.62
C LEU A 253 22.34 16.36 -10.88
N ASP A 254 22.93 15.32 -11.48
CA ASP A 254 22.97 13.98 -10.87
C ASP A 254 23.81 13.93 -9.58
N PHE A 255 24.88 14.73 -9.51
CA PHE A 255 25.70 14.80 -8.30
C PHE A 255 24.98 15.57 -7.19
N ALA A 256 24.31 16.67 -7.53
CA ALA A 256 23.49 17.44 -6.60
C ALA A 256 22.31 16.60 -6.07
N ALA A 257 21.57 15.92 -6.95
CA ALA A 257 20.48 15.02 -6.57
C ALA A 257 20.97 13.90 -5.64
N SER A 258 22.10 13.27 -5.96
CA SER A 258 22.73 12.27 -5.10
C SER A 258 23.06 12.82 -3.70
N ALA A 259 23.57 14.05 -3.62
CA ALA A 259 23.88 14.70 -2.36
C ALA A 259 22.61 15.03 -1.55
N PHE A 260 21.54 15.52 -2.18
CA PHE A 260 20.27 15.77 -1.50
C PHE A 260 19.65 14.49 -0.94
N MET A 261 19.66 13.39 -1.70
CA MET A 261 19.15 12.09 -1.25
C MET A 261 19.96 11.56 -0.06
N ILE A 262 21.29 11.62 -0.14
CA ILE A 262 22.16 11.19 0.95
C ILE A 262 21.94 12.07 2.19
N LEU A 263 21.85 13.39 2.04
CA LEU A 263 21.60 14.32 3.14
C LEU A 263 20.27 14.00 3.81
N GLY A 264 19.18 13.92 3.02
CA GLY A 264 17.85 13.59 3.53
C GLY A 264 17.84 12.30 4.32
N TYR A 265 18.50 11.25 3.82
CA TYR A 265 18.63 9.98 4.55
C TYR A 265 19.46 10.12 5.83
N LEU A 266 20.61 10.79 5.74
CA LEU A 266 21.54 10.97 6.86
C LEU A 266 20.85 11.63 8.06
N VAL A 267 20.09 12.71 7.85
CA VAL A 267 19.47 13.45 8.95
C VAL A 267 18.33 12.67 9.63
N THR A 268 17.80 11.61 9.00
CA THR A 268 16.86 10.69 9.68
C THR A 268 17.54 9.74 10.66
N LYS A 269 18.86 9.54 10.52
CA LYS A 269 19.65 8.58 11.31
C LYS A 269 20.48 9.24 12.41
N ILE A 270 20.87 10.50 12.25
CA ILE A 270 21.75 11.21 13.18
C ILE A 270 21.25 12.62 13.49
N HIS A 271 21.54 13.08 14.71
CA HIS A 271 21.47 14.50 15.06
C HIS A 271 22.80 15.17 14.74
N LEU A 272 22.75 16.21 13.92
CA LEU A 272 23.93 16.96 13.49
C LEU A 272 24.31 17.97 14.58
N THR A 273 25.61 18.23 14.72
CA THR A 273 26.06 19.33 15.58
C THR A 273 25.62 20.68 14.98
N PRO A 274 25.31 21.70 15.80
CA PRO A 274 24.80 22.99 15.31
C PRO A 274 25.65 23.65 14.23
N ARG A 275 26.98 23.46 14.29
CA ARG A 275 27.92 23.99 13.29
C ARG A 275 27.77 23.30 11.93
N ILE A 276 27.77 21.98 11.92
CA ILE A 276 27.62 21.17 10.68
C ILE A 276 26.23 21.38 10.09
N PHE A 277 25.21 21.41 10.94
CA PHE A 277 23.84 21.70 10.53
C PHE A 277 23.73 23.03 9.80
N SER A 278 24.27 24.11 10.39
CA SER A 278 24.22 25.45 9.80
C SER A 278 24.97 25.53 8.47
N GLU A 279 26.15 24.91 8.37
CA GLU A 279 26.93 24.87 7.14
C GLU A 279 26.20 24.10 6.03
N LEU A 280 25.68 22.90 6.32
CA LEU A 280 24.93 22.11 5.35
C LEU A 280 23.65 22.83 4.91
N PHE A 281 22.91 23.41 5.87
CA PHE A 281 21.68 24.15 5.59
C PHE A 281 21.96 25.32 4.65
N TYR A 282 23.02 26.09 4.94
CA TYR A 282 23.46 27.19 4.08
C TYR A 282 23.83 26.73 2.66
N LYS A 283 24.51 25.58 2.53
CA LYS A 283 24.85 25.00 1.23
C LYS A 283 23.62 24.56 0.44
N VAL A 284 22.61 23.97 1.10
CA VAL A 284 21.32 23.64 0.47
C VAL A 284 20.62 24.90 -0.04
N CYS A 285 20.55 25.96 0.77
CA CYS A 285 19.93 27.22 0.37
C CYS A 285 20.63 27.89 -0.82
N LYS A 286 21.95 27.73 -0.94
CA LYS A 286 22.76 28.28 -2.04
C LYS A 286 22.80 27.41 -3.30
N SER A 287 22.02 26.33 -3.36
CA SER A 287 21.98 25.50 -4.56
C SER A 287 21.37 26.27 -5.73
N ASP A 288 22.13 26.42 -6.82
CA ASP A 288 21.73 27.16 -8.02
C ASP A 288 20.84 26.33 -8.99
N GLN A 289 20.50 25.08 -8.64
CA GLN A 289 19.78 24.16 -9.52
C GLN A 289 18.27 24.43 -9.56
N SER A 290 17.80 25.05 -10.65
CA SER A 290 16.38 25.38 -10.81
C SER A 290 15.46 24.17 -10.94
N SER A 291 15.97 23.05 -11.45
CA SER A 291 15.20 21.80 -11.64
C SER A 291 14.96 21.04 -10.33
N LEU A 292 15.75 21.29 -9.28
CA LEU A 292 15.70 20.56 -8.01
C LEU A 292 15.08 21.37 -6.87
N ARG A 293 14.28 22.39 -7.18
CA ARG A 293 13.71 23.31 -6.17
C ARG A 293 12.78 22.61 -5.19
N SER A 294 12.00 21.63 -5.65
CA SER A 294 11.17 20.77 -4.82
C SER A 294 12.02 19.96 -3.84
N GLU A 295 13.09 19.34 -4.33
CA GLU A 295 14.00 18.48 -3.58
C GLU A 295 14.81 19.29 -2.56
N VAL A 296 15.23 20.50 -2.92
CA VAL A 296 15.86 21.47 -2.01
C VAL A 296 14.89 21.81 -0.88
N THR A 297 13.64 22.14 -1.21
CA THR A 297 12.61 22.46 -0.21
C THR A 297 12.37 21.27 0.72
N LEU A 298 12.26 20.06 0.18
CA LEU A 298 12.07 18.83 0.95
C LEU A 298 13.27 18.55 1.87
N ALA A 299 14.50 18.73 1.38
CA ALA A 299 15.71 18.55 2.17
C ALA A 299 15.74 19.53 3.36
N LEU A 300 15.39 20.80 3.16
CA LEU A 300 15.30 21.81 4.23
C LEU A 300 14.25 21.43 5.27
N VAL A 301 13.07 20.98 4.83
CA VAL A 301 11.99 20.53 5.73
C VAL A 301 12.45 19.34 6.58
N VAL A 302 13.03 18.30 5.95
CA VAL A 302 13.54 17.11 6.65
C VAL A 302 14.66 17.47 7.64
N MET A 303 15.57 18.38 7.26
CA MET A 303 16.62 18.86 8.16
C MET A 303 16.03 19.45 9.45
N CYS A 304 15.01 20.31 9.32
CA CYS A 304 14.33 20.93 10.46
C CYS A 304 13.48 19.92 11.26
N GLN A 305 12.79 18.99 10.60
CA GLN A 305 12.01 17.92 11.26
C GLN A 305 12.89 17.06 12.16
N SER A 306 14.10 16.72 11.73
CA SER A 306 15.05 15.95 12.55
C SER A 306 15.63 16.73 13.75
N HIS A 307 15.46 18.05 13.81
CA HIS A 307 16.04 18.93 14.85
C HIS A 307 14.97 19.79 15.55
N VAL A 308 13.74 19.27 15.70
CA VAL A 308 12.64 20.01 16.33
C VAL A 308 13.07 20.54 17.72
N GLY A 309 13.00 21.88 17.89
CA GLY A 309 13.30 22.57 19.14
C GLY A 309 14.77 22.89 19.42
N HIS A 310 15.71 22.42 18.59
CA HIS A 310 17.16 22.64 18.78
C HIS A 310 17.86 23.22 17.54
N THR A 311 17.12 23.91 16.67
CA THR A 311 17.68 24.56 15.49
C THR A 311 18.57 25.74 15.89
N PRO A 312 19.85 25.80 15.45
CA PRO A 312 20.67 27.00 15.60
C PRO A 312 20.07 28.18 14.81
N SER A 313 20.57 29.39 15.06
CA SER A 313 20.18 30.53 14.23
C SER A 313 20.71 30.36 12.81
N LEU A 314 19.80 30.47 11.85
CA LEU A 314 20.01 30.30 10.40
C LEU A 314 19.70 31.60 9.64
N LEU A 315 19.74 32.74 10.32
CA LEU A 315 19.33 34.05 9.81
C LEU A 315 19.87 34.37 8.40
N PRO A 316 21.17 34.16 8.07
CA PRO A 316 21.67 34.46 6.72
C PRO A 316 21.03 33.59 5.62
N SER A 317 20.69 32.34 5.94
CA SER A 317 20.07 31.39 5.01
C SER A 317 18.60 31.77 4.77
N PHE A 318 17.87 32.13 5.83
CA PHE A 318 16.48 32.56 5.69
C PHE A 318 16.33 33.89 4.98
N LEU A 319 17.26 34.83 5.18
CA LEU A 319 17.28 36.08 4.40
C LEU A 319 17.45 35.80 2.90
N HIS A 320 18.32 34.86 2.53
CA HIS A 320 18.48 34.46 1.13
C HIS A 320 17.22 33.81 0.55
N LEU A 321 16.57 32.91 1.32
CA LEU A 321 15.32 32.27 0.91
C LEU A 321 14.15 33.26 0.80
N ALA A 322 14.05 34.22 1.71
CA ALA A 322 13.02 35.26 1.68
C ALA A 322 13.13 36.15 0.43
N THR A 323 14.35 36.38 -0.07
CA THR A 323 14.56 37.09 -1.35
C THR A 323 14.31 36.23 -2.60
N SER A 324 14.11 34.92 -2.42
CA SER A 324 13.96 33.96 -3.52
C SER A 324 12.48 33.74 -3.86
N SER A 325 12.03 34.26 -5.00
CA SER A 325 10.61 34.20 -5.42
C SER A 325 10.05 32.79 -5.60
N TRP A 326 10.91 31.80 -5.84
CA TRP A 326 10.50 30.41 -6.07
C TRP A 326 10.20 29.64 -4.77
N PHE A 327 10.79 30.04 -3.64
CA PHE A 327 10.80 29.22 -2.43
C PHE A 327 9.41 29.12 -1.79
N LEU A 328 8.69 30.23 -1.64
CA LEU A 328 7.34 30.24 -1.08
C LEU A 328 6.39 29.35 -1.90
N SER A 329 6.39 29.51 -3.23
CA SER A 329 5.55 28.69 -4.11
C SER A 329 5.85 27.18 -3.99
N SER A 330 7.13 26.81 -3.85
CA SER A 330 7.53 25.42 -3.68
C SER A 330 7.12 24.88 -2.31
N LEU A 331 7.27 25.67 -1.25
CA LEU A 331 6.88 25.28 0.10
C LEU A 331 5.36 25.09 0.23
N THR A 332 4.58 25.99 -0.37
CA THR A 332 3.12 25.90 -0.43
C THR A 332 2.67 24.66 -1.21
N GLN A 333 3.35 24.32 -2.31
CA GLN A 333 3.08 23.08 -3.04
C GLN A 333 3.33 21.84 -2.17
N GLN A 334 4.47 21.78 -1.47
CA GLN A 334 4.80 20.66 -0.59
C GLN A 334 3.79 20.52 0.57
N ALA A 335 3.33 21.64 1.14
CA ALA A 335 2.28 21.62 2.15
C ALA A 335 0.95 21.05 1.61
N ARG A 336 0.56 21.40 0.36
CA ARG A 336 -0.64 20.85 -0.30
C ARG A 336 -0.53 19.36 -0.60
N GLU A 337 0.67 18.86 -0.85
CA GLU A 337 0.97 17.43 -1.05
C GLU A 337 0.98 16.64 0.28
N GLY A 338 0.74 17.30 1.43
CA GLY A 338 0.62 16.68 2.75
C GLY A 338 1.94 16.58 3.53
N VAL A 339 3.00 17.28 3.10
CA VAL A 339 4.28 17.32 3.83
C VAL A 339 4.18 18.23 5.04
N VAL A 340 4.65 17.77 6.21
CA VAL A 340 4.65 18.54 7.47
C VAL A 340 5.72 19.63 7.44
N VAL A 341 5.37 20.83 6.95
CA VAL A 341 6.31 21.96 6.81
C VAL A 341 6.55 22.75 8.11
N TYR A 342 5.72 22.55 9.14
CA TYR A 342 5.73 23.33 10.37
C TYR A 342 7.11 23.51 11.04
N PRO A 343 7.97 22.48 11.18
CA PRO A 343 9.28 22.66 11.83
C PRO A 343 10.20 23.67 11.13
N LEU A 344 10.12 23.78 9.80
CA LEU A 344 10.86 24.79 9.03
C LEU A 344 10.27 26.18 9.26
N VAL A 345 8.94 26.29 9.23
CA VAL A 345 8.22 27.54 9.51
C VAL A 345 8.51 28.06 10.92
N ALA A 346 8.52 27.18 11.92
CA ALA A 346 8.86 27.49 13.30
C ALA A 346 10.30 28.05 13.42
N ALA A 347 11.26 27.48 12.68
CA ALA A 347 12.64 27.98 12.66
C ALA A 347 12.72 29.38 12.02
N VAL A 348 12.01 29.63 10.91
CA VAL A 348 11.93 30.95 10.27
C VAL A 348 11.32 31.99 11.21
N ILE A 349 10.20 31.67 11.86
CA ILE A 349 9.53 32.56 12.83
C ILE A 349 10.46 32.86 14.01
N THR A 350 11.16 31.84 14.53
CA THR A 350 12.08 32.01 15.66
C THR A 350 13.21 32.98 15.32
N ASP A 351 13.85 32.83 14.15
CA ASP A 351 14.91 33.76 13.73
C ASP A 351 14.35 35.16 13.45
N CYS A 352 13.16 35.27 12.86
CA CYS A 352 12.47 36.54 12.64
C CYS A 352 12.22 37.30 13.96
N LEU A 353 11.70 36.59 14.98
CA LEU A 353 11.47 37.16 16.32
C LEU A 353 12.75 37.57 17.04
N THR A 354 13.89 36.92 16.75
CA THR A 354 15.17 37.28 17.39
C THR A 354 15.93 38.41 16.70
N ALA A 355 15.78 38.56 15.39
CA ALA A 355 16.61 39.47 14.59
C ALA A 355 15.89 40.77 14.19
N ASP A 356 14.55 40.85 14.34
CA ASP A 356 13.70 42.02 14.03
C ASP A 356 13.99 42.63 12.65
N ASN A 357 14.00 41.80 11.61
CA ASN A 357 14.25 42.20 10.22
C ASN A 357 12.96 42.32 9.43
N THR A 358 12.72 43.49 8.81
CA THR A 358 11.50 43.79 8.04
C THR A 358 11.29 42.85 6.85
N THR A 359 12.35 42.45 6.15
CA THR A 359 12.27 41.52 5.01
C THR A 359 11.77 40.13 5.40
N LEU A 360 12.16 39.63 6.58
CA LEU A 360 11.68 38.36 7.11
C LEU A 360 10.26 38.49 7.66
N GLN A 361 9.91 39.64 8.24
CA GLN A 361 8.55 39.92 8.70
C GLN A 361 7.56 39.86 7.54
N ASP A 362 7.87 40.53 6.42
CA ASP A 362 7.05 40.49 5.21
C ASP A 362 6.92 39.06 4.66
N PHE A 363 8.03 38.31 4.63
CA PHE A 363 8.04 36.92 4.18
C PHE A 363 7.19 36.01 5.08
N VAL A 364 7.29 36.14 6.40
CA VAL A 364 6.48 35.38 7.36
C VAL A 364 4.99 35.70 7.20
N SER A 365 4.63 36.97 6.99
CA SER A 365 3.23 37.35 6.72
C SER A 365 2.67 36.67 5.48
N GLN A 366 3.44 36.62 4.39
CA GLN A 366 3.06 35.94 3.16
C GLN A 366 2.93 34.43 3.37
N LEU A 367 3.88 33.83 4.10
CA LEU A 367 3.88 32.41 4.42
C LEU A 367 2.63 32.01 5.22
N LEU A 368 2.29 32.76 6.27
CA LEU A 368 1.12 32.51 7.12
C LEU A 368 -0.22 32.77 6.39
N ALA A 369 -0.21 33.55 5.30
CA ALA A 369 -1.40 33.77 4.48
C ALA A 369 -1.63 32.65 3.45
N GLU A 370 -0.57 32.04 2.91
CA GLU A 370 -0.65 31.03 1.85
C GLU A 370 -0.75 29.58 2.36
N ILE A 371 -0.20 29.30 3.54
CA ILE A 371 -0.12 27.95 4.10
C ILE A 371 -1.15 27.79 5.21
N ALA A 372 -1.99 26.74 5.09
CA ALA A 372 -2.92 26.35 6.14
C ALA A 372 -2.25 25.36 7.10
N PHE A 373 -2.33 25.66 8.40
CA PHE A 373 -1.82 24.84 9.50
C PHE A 373 -2.97 24.15 10.25
N ASN A 374 -2.67 23.07 10.96
CA ASN A 374 -3.63 22.44 11.87
C ASN A 374 -3.66 23.15 13.24
N ASN A 375 -4.65 22.84 14.09
CA ASN A 375 -4.81 23.47 15.40
C ASN A 375 -3.60 23.24 16.34
N ASP A 376 -2.94 22.08 16.27
CA ASP A 376 -1.78 21.79 17.12
C ASP A 376 -0.54 22.60 16.73
N GLU A 377 -0.29 22.74 15.43
CA GLU A 377 0.76 23.58 14.84
C GLU A 377 0.50 25.06 15.13
N ALA A 378 -0.75 25.52 14.94
CA ALA A 378 -1.17 26.88 15.25
C ALA A 378 -0.95 27.21 16.73
N ARG A 379 -1.32 26.31 17.64
CA ARG A 379 -1.08 26.48 19.08
C ARG A 379 0.41 26.60 19.39
N ASN A 380 1.25 25.78 18.77
CA ASN A 380 2.69 25.85 18.97
C ASN A 380 3.31 27.09 18.32
N MET A 381 2.77 27.60 17.20
CA MET A 381 3.14 28.91 16.66
C MET A 381 2.84 30.02 17.66
N VAL A 382 1.64 30.08 18.22
CA VAL A 382 1.26 31.11 19.21
C VAL A 382 2.16 31.07 20.44
N LYS A 383 2.56 29.88 20.90
CA LYS A 383 3.57 29.74 21.97
C LYS A 383 4.91 30.41 21.63
N LEU A 384 5.41 30.28 20.39
CA LEU A 384 6.66 30.94 19.97
C LEU A 384 6.58 32.47 20.09
N PHE A 385 5.43 33.05 19.71
CA PHE A 385 5.17 34.49 19.88
C PHE A 385 5.05 34.88 21.37
N ALA A 386 4.55 33.99 22.23
CA ALA A 386 4.48 34.21 23.67
C ALA A 386 5.86 34.19 24.35
N ASP A 387 6.74 33.27 23.93
CA ASP A 387 8.06 33.07 24.53
C ASP A 387 9.04 34.21 24.21
N LYS A 388 8.90 34.85 23.04
CA LYS A 388 9.77 35.94 22.57
C LYS A 388 8.94 37.14 22.04
N PRO A 389 8.31 37.92 22.93
CA PRO A 389 7.47 39.03 22.52
C PRO A 389 8.29 40.21 21.97
N LEU A 390 7.97 40.67 20.77
CA LEU A 390 8.47 41.94 20.22
C LEU A 390 7.58 43.08 20.72
N VAL A 391 7.98 43.71 21.82
CA VAL A 391 7.24 44.81 22.44
C VAL A 391 7.21 46.02 21.49
N ASN A 392 6.00 46.53 21.21
CA ASN A 392 5.74 47.70 20.34
C ASN A 392 5.99 47.52 18.83
N ASN A 393 6.00 46.30 18.31
CA ASN A 393 6.06 46.07 16.87
C ASN A 393 4.64 45.93 16.26
N GLU A 394 4.33 46.74 15.24
CA GLU A 394 3.03 46.75 14.54
C GLU A 394 2.78 45.43 13.78
N TRP A 395 3.81 44.89 13.12
CA TRP A 395 3.75 43.59 12.45
C TRP A 395 3.38 42.48 13.45
N PHE A 396 4.05 42.44 14.61
CA PHE A 396 3.81 41.43 15.64
C PHE A 396 2.34 41.41 16.11
N ARG A 397 1.74 42.59 16.30
CA ARG A 397 0.32 42.72 16.68
C ARG A 397 -0.61 42.27 15.55
N ASN A 398 -0.34 42.70 14.32
CA ASN A 398 -1.15 42.34 13.16
C ASN A 398 -1.11 40.82 12.89
N THR A 399 0.07 40.19 13.04
CA THR A 399 0.23 38.74 12.90
C THR A 399 -0.50 37.97 14.00
N LEU A 400 -0.46 38.44 15.25
CA LEU A 400 -1.24 37.82 16.34
C LEU A 400 -2.75 37.90 16.08
N HIS A 401 -3.25 39.05 15.62
CA HIS A 401 -4.66 39.19 15.20
C HIS A 401 -5.02 38.28 14.02
N GLN A 402 -4.11 38.10 13.06
CA GLN A 402 -4.32 37.16 11.96
C GLN A 402 -4.40 35.72 12.46
N LEU A 403 -3.52 35.32 13.39
CA LEU A 403 -3.53 33.98 13.97
C LEU A 403 -4.78 33.72 14.82
N GLU A 404 -5.25 34.70 15.60
CA GLU A 404 -6.53 34.65 16.32
C GLU A 404 -7.70 34.44 15.36
N LYS A 405 -7.76 35.23 14.27
CA LYS A 405 -8.85 35.15 13.30
C LYS A 405 -8.85 33.84 12.52
N SER A 406 -7.67 33.34 12.15
CA SER A 406 -7.53 32.10 11.36
C SER A 406 -7.64 30.84 12.21
N TYR A 407 -7.24 30.88 13.48
CA TYR A 407 -7.14 29.71 14.38
C TYR A 407 -7.61 30.03 15.82
N PRO A 408 -8.90 30.34 16.03
CA PRO A 408 -9.41 30.83 17.32
C PRO A 408 -9.26 29.82 18.46
N GLU A 409 -9.59 28.54 18.23
CA GLU A 409 -9.50 27.48 19.26
C GLU A 409 -8.06 27.27 19.76
N ALA A 410 -7.11 27.21 18.82
CA ALA A 410 -5.69 27.03 19.12
C ALA A 410 -5.10 28.24 19.86
N PHE A 411 -5.58 29.44 19.54
CA PHE A 411 -5.21 30.68 20.21
C PHE A 411 -5.74 30.70 21.64
N ASP A 412 -7.01 30.36 21.86
CA ASP A 412 -7.63 30.29 23.19
C ASP A 412 -6.88 29.30 24.11
N GLU A 413 -6.53 28.11 23.61
CA GLU A 413 -5.72 27.15 24.36
C GLU A 413 -4.33 27.69 24.72
N ALA A 414 -3.66 28.38 23.79
CA ALA A 414 -2.34 28.96 24.03
C ALA A 414 -2.40 30.11 25.05
N VAL A 415 -3.46 30.92 25.02
CA VAL A 415 -3.72 32.01 25.97
C VAL A 415 -4.01 31.48 27.38
N GLN A 416 -4.72 30.35 27.51
CA GLN A 416 -4.91 29.69 28.82
C GLN A 416 -3.57 29.29 29.46
N ALA A 417 -2.59 28.88 28.65
CA ALA A 417 -1.26 28.54 29.11
C ALA A 417 -0.37 29.78 29.37
N HIS A 418 -0.58 30.88 28.63
CA HIS A 418 0.23 32.10 28.70
C HIS A 418 -0.64 33.36 28.77
N SER A 419 -1.15 33.68 29.96
CA SER A 419 -2.06 34.81 30.19
C SER A 419 -1.49 36.19 29.83
N ASN A 420 -0.17 36.31 29.73
CA ASN A 420 0.53 37.54 29.32
C ASN A 420 0.20 37.97 27.88
N LEU A 421 -0.29 37.06 27.03
CA LEU A 421 -0.73 37.35 25.66
C LEU A 421 -1.92 38.34 25.62
N LEU A 422 -2.83 38.25 26.60
CA LEU A 422 -4.00 39.15 26.72
C LEU A 422 -3.60 40.60 27.02
N GLY A 423 -2.45 40.83 27.65
CA GLY A 423 -1.91 42.17 27.91
C GLY A 423 -1.44 42.89 26.64
N LEU A 424 -1.34 42.17 25.51
CA LEU A 424 -0.85 42.68 24.23
C LEU A 424 -1.99 43.11 23.26
N MET A 425 -3.27 42.94 23.64
CA MET A 425 -4.46 43.21 22.81
C MET A 425 -5.57 43.97 23.60
N PRO A 426 -5.67 45.32 23.51
CA PRO A 426 -6.51 46.14 24.39
C PRO A 426 -8.04 46.12 24.16
N ASP A 427 -8.54 45.81 22.96
CA ASP A 427 -9.98 45.95 22.60
C ASP A 427 -10.88 44.79 23.12
N TYR A 428 -10.32 43.80 23.81
CA TYR A 428 -10.98 42.53 24.16
C TYR A 428 -11.69 42.51 25.54
N SER A 429 -11.52 43.51 26.41
CA SER A 429 -11.82 43.36 27.86
C SER A 429 -13.31 43.36 28.26
N ALA A 430 -14.20 44.11 27.60
CA ALA A 430 -15.62 44.23 28.01
C ALA A 430 -16.51 43.09 27.48
N ARG A 431 -16.25 42.61 26.26
CA ARG A 431 -16.87 41.38 25.71
C ARG A 431 -16.44 40.15 26.49
N ASN A 432 -15.18 40.14 26.94
CA ASN A 432 -14.65 39.11 27.83
C ASN A 432 -15.43 38.98 29.13
N GLU A 433 -15.93 40.04 29.76
CA GLU A 433 -16.64 39.90 31.04
C GLU A 433 -17.97 39.16 30.91
N LEU A 434 -18.79 39.47 29.90
CA LEU A 434 -20.06 38.79 29.67
C LEU A 434 -19.82 37.36 29.16
N PHE A 435 -18.84 37.17 28.27
CA PHE A 435 -18.39 35.85 27.84
C PHE A 435 -17.87 34.98 29.00
N GLN A 436 -17.07 35.55 29.90
CA GLN A 436 -16.57 34.89 31.11
C GLN A 436 -17.71 34.54 32.07
N LYS A 437 -18.72 35.40 32.23
CA LYS A 437 -19.90 35.13 33.07
C LYS A 437 -20.77 34.02 32.48
N LEU A 438 -20.94 33.97 31.16
CA LEU A 438 -21.65 32.90 30.48
C LEU A 438 -20.91 31.57 30.56
N ASN A 439 -19.58 31.56 30.47
CA ASN A 439 -18.72 30.38 30.54
C ASN A 439 -18.21 30.05 31.96
N HIS A 440 -18.70 30.76 32.99
CA HIS A 440 -18.15 30.66 34.33
C HIS A 440 -18.35 29.25 34.93
N PRO A 441 -17.39 28.68 35.68
CA PRO A 441 -17.51 27.33 36.25
C PRO A 441 -18.70 27.17 37.21
N GLN A 442 -19.08 28.24 37.92
CA GLN A 442 -20.25 28.24 38.81
C GLN A 442 -21.56 28.46 38.03
N TRP A 443 -22.49 27.53 38.16
CA TRP A 443 -23.78 27.54 37.44
C TRP A 443 -24.69 28.71 37.82
N GLN A 444 -24.59 29.23 39.05
CA GLN A 444 -25.37 30.38 39.49
C GLN A 444 -25.01 31.65 38.72
N VAL A 445 -23.72 31.82 38.40
CA VAL A 445 -23.21 32.96 37.63
C VAL A 445 -23.67 32.87 36.17
N ARG A 446 -23.65 31.65 35.59
CA ARG A 446 -24.20 31.41 34.24
C ARG A 446 -25.70 31.69 34.19
N LEU A 447 -26.46 31.25 35.20
CA LEU A 447 -27.89 31.51 35.29
C LEU A 447 -28.18 33.02 35.40
N GLN A 448 -27.43 33.75 36.23
CA GLN A 448 -27.59 35.20 36.34
C GLN A 448 -27.27 35.92 35.02
N ALA A 449 -26.26 35.47 34.29
CA ALA A 449 -25.94 36.00 32.97
C ALA A 449 -27.08 35.74 31.96
N ILE A 450 -27.66 34.54 31.95
CA ILE A 450 -28.80 34.20 31.09
C ILE A 450 -30.05 35.00 31.47
N LEU A 451 -30.32 35.18 32.77
CA LEU A 451 -31.42 36.01 33.25
C LEU A 451 -31.23 37.49 32.91
N HIS A 452 -29.99 37.98 32.93
CA HIS A 452 -29.65 39.34 32.49
C HIS A 452 -29.85 39.52 30.99
N ILE A 453 -29.56 38.50 30.17
CA ILE A 453 -29.86 38.50 28.73
C ILE A 453 -31.38 38.43 28.51
N LYS A 454 -32.10 37.66 29.31
CA LYS A 454 -33.58 37.59 29.28
C LYS A 454 -34.23 38.95 29.58
N SER A 455 -33.65 39.78 30.45
CA SER A 455 -34.12 41.14 30.70
C SER A 455 -33.67 42.16 29.65
N HIS A 456 -32.68 41.85 28.81
CA HIS A 456 -32.13 42.73 27.77
C HIS A 456 -32.05 41.99 26.41
N VAL A 457 -33.22 41.66 25.86
CA VAL A 457 -33.39 40.88 24.61
C VAL A 457 -32.65 41.50 23.40
N GLU A 458 -32.36 42.80 23.42
CA GLU A 458 -31.57 43.47 22.37
C GLU A 458 -30.17 42.87 22.18
N LEU A 459 -29.56 42.33 23.24
CA LEU A 459 -28.25 41.67 23.20
C LEU A 459 -28.27 40.39 22.34
N LEU A 460 -29.43 39.75 22.17
CA LEU A 460 -29.58 38.57 21.34
C LEU A 460 -29.44 38.85 19.83
N LYS A 461 -29.30 40.12 19.42
CA LYS A 461 -28.95 40.48 18.04
C LYS A 461 -27.49 40.15 17.70
N GLU A 462 -26.62 40.00 18.70
CA GLU A 462 -25.20 39.69 18.49
C GLU A 462 -24.97 38.17 18.30
N GLN A 463 -24.32 37.79 17.20
CA GLN A 463 -24.12 36.38 16.82
C GLN A 463 -23.38 35.56 17.90
N TRP A 464 -22.33 36.12 18.50
CA TRP A 464 -21.55 35.42 19.54
C TRP A 464 -22.35 35.11 20.81
N ILE A 465 -23.39 35.91 21.14
CA ILE A 465 -24.29 35.64 22.27
C ILE A 465 -25.22 34.48 21.92
N GLN A 466 -25.73 34.44 20.68
CA GLN A 466 -26.54 33.31 20.20
C GLN A 466 -25.74 32.01 20.24
N GLU A 467 -24.50 32.02 19.75
CA GLU A 467 -23.58 30.86 19.77
C GLU A 467 -23.26 30.40 21.19
N THR A 468 -22.91 31.34 22.09
CA THR A 468 -22.63 30.99 23.49
C THR A 468 -23.87 30.45 24.21
N LEU A 469 -25.07 30.98 23.95
CA LEU A 469 -26.32 30.43 24.50
C LEU A 469 -26.64 29.04 23.94
N LEU A 470 -26.37 28.77 22.67
CA LEU A 470 -26.51 27.43 22.10
C LEU A 470 -25.60 26.43 22.83
N THR A 471 -24.36 26.80 23.15
CA THR A 471 -23.48 25.94 23.96
C THR A 471 -23.98 25.75 25.40
N ARG A 472 -24.86 26.61 25.93
CA ARG A 472 -25.49 26.43 27.26
C ARG A 472 -26.59 25.38 27.27
N LEU A 473 -27.12 24.96 26.12
CA LEU A 473 -27.97 23.76 26.04
C LEU A 473 -27.19 22.47 26.38
N SER A 474 -25.86 22.55 26.45
CA SER A 474 -25.00 21.47 26.93
C SER A 474 -24.73 21.50 28.46
N ASP A 475 -25.36 22.39 29.24
CA ASP A 475 -25.16 22.49 30.69
C ASP A 475 -25.63 21.22 31.46
N ASP A 476 -25.13 21.04 32.68
CA ASP A 476 -25.46 19.92 33.58
C ASP A 476 -26.57 20.26 34.58
N LYS A 477 -26.93 21.55 34.72
CA LYS A 477 -27.95 22.01 35.67
C LYS A 477 -29.30 22.27 34.98
N THR A 478 -30.34 21.62 35.50
CA THR A 478 -31.74 21.78 35.05
C THR A 478 -32.21 23.23 35.03
N GLN A 479 -31.85 24.04 36.04
CA GLN A 479 -32.28 25.45 36.11
C GLN A 479 -31.69 26.32 34.99
N VAL A 480 -30.44 26.04 34.59
CA VAL A 480 -29.76 26.76 33.50
C VAL A 480 -30.35 26.34 32.16
N LEU A 481 -30.60 25.05 31.97
CA LEU A 481 -31.21 24.51 30.75
C LEU A 481 -32.62 25.07 30.51
N VAL A 482 -33.49 25.06 31.53
CA VAL A 482 -34.86 25.62 31.42
C VAL A 482 -34.81 27.12 31.11
N ALA A 483 -33.95 27.89 31.80
CA ALA A 483 -33.80 29.32 31.52
C ALA A 483 -33.24 29.61 30.10
N THR A 484 -32.44 28.70 29.55
CA THR A 484 -31.92 28.80 28.17
C THR A 484 -32.98 28.39 27.14
N LEU A 485 -33.76 27.35 27.42
CA LEU A 485 -34.89 26.88 26.59
C LEU A 485 -36.02 27.91 26.49
N ASP A 486 -36.22 28.72 27.54
CA ASP A 486 -37.13 29.87 27.51
C ASP A 486 -36.77 30.89 26.42
N LEU A 487 -35.47 31.05 26.12
CA LEU A 487 -34.94 31.98 25.12
C LEU A 487 -34.82 31.35 23.72
N ALA A 488 -35.11 30.06 23.58
CA ALA A 488 -34.91 29.29 22.35
C ALA A 488 -35.69 29.84 21.14
N SER A 489 -36.81 30.53 21.35
CA SER A 489 -37.58 31.17 20.27
C SER A 489 -36.82 32.29 19.54
N HIS A 490 -35.78 32.85 20.15
CA HIS A 490 -34.97 33.94 19.59
C HIS A 490 -33.62 33.47 19.02
N LEU A 491 -33.34 32.16 19.07
CA LEU A 491 -32.11 31.56 18.56
C LEU A 491 -32.26 31.08 17.10
N PRO A 492 -31.16 30.98 16.35
CA PRO A 492 -31.17 30.46 14.99
C PRO A 492 -31.67 29.01 14.95
N GLN A 493 -32.80 28.78 14.27
CA GLN A 493 -33.59 27.54 14.35
C GLN A 493 -32.82 26.30 13.85
N MET A 494 -31.98 26.43 12.84
CA MET A 494 -31.23 25.30 12.28
C MET A 494 -30.22 24.73 13.29
N GLN A 495 -29.41 25.59 13.90
CA GLN A 495 -28.43 25.19 14.93
C GLN A 495 -29.10 24.77 16.24
N LEU A 496 -30.24 25.38 16.57
CA LEU A 496 -31.04 25.02 17.73
C LEU A 496 -31.55 23.58 17.65
N ASN A 497 -32.03 23.14 16.49
CA ASN A 497 -32.57 21.79 16.32
C ASN A 497 -31.50 20.72 16.60
N ASP A 498 -30.28 20.88 16.10
CA ASP A 498 -29.17 19.95 16.36
C ASP A 498 -28.80 19.89 17.85
N GLN A 499 -28.78 21.06 18.52
CA GLN A 499 -28.52 21.13 19.96
C GLN A 499 -29.67 20.56 20.80
N LEU A 500 -30.92 20.71 20.37
CA LEU A 500 -32.09 20.12 21.03
C LEU A 500 -32.10 18.60 20.89
N VAL A 501 -31.76 18.06 19.71
CA VAL A 501 -31.57 16.62 19.48
C VAL A 501 -30.50 16.07 20.43
N THR A 502 -29.37 16.77 20.53
CA THR A 502 -28.27 16.43 21.45
C THR A 502 -28.73 16.47 22.91
N LEU A 503 -29.50 17.50 23.31
CA LEU A 503 -30.03 17.64 24.66
C LEU A 503 -31.00 16.51 25.01
N ILE A 504 -31.94 16.18 24.13
CA ILE A 504 -32.92 15.11 24.34
C ILE A 504 -32.21 13.76 24.51
N ALA A 505 -31.20 13.48 23.68
CA ALA A 505 -30.39 12.28 23.83
C ALA A 505 -29.61 12.24 25.15
N ARG A 506 -29.02 13.36 25.58
CA ARG A 506 -28.36 13.48 26.89
C ARG A 506 -29.34 13.31 28.05
N CYS A 507 -30.57 13.78 27.91
CA CYS A 507 -31.62 13.59 28.90
C CYS A 507 -31.84 12.10 29.15
N TRP A 508 -31.85 11.24 28.14
CA TRP A 508 -32.05 9.81 28.37
C TRP A 508 -30.94 9.20 29.25
N HIS A 509 -29.68 9.54 28.99
CA HIS A 509 -28.52 9.03 29.75
C HIS A 509 -28.46 9.55 31.20
N LYS A 510 -28.81 10.81 31.44
CA LYS A 510 -28.74 11.43 32.78
C LYS A 510 -30.12 11.54 33.43
N PHE A 511 -30.40 10.66 34.39
CA PHE A 511 -31.65 10.66 35.20
C PHE A 511 -32.08 12.04 35.73
N LYS A 512 -31.12 12.86 36.16
CA LYS A 512 -31.38 14.20 36.70
C LYS A 512 -31.98 15.17 35.67
N LEU A 513 -31.79 14.89 34.38
CA LEU A 513 -32.25 15.69 33.25
C LEU A 513 -33.55 15.14 32.63
N HIS A 514 -34.06 13.98 33.09
CA HIS A 514 -35.32 13.38 32.60
C HIS A 514 -36.50 14.36 32.60
N PRO A 515 -36.69 15.23 33.63
CA PRO A 515 -37.80 16.20 33.64
C PRO A 515 -37.73 17.28 32.54
N VAL A 516 -36.58 17.51 31.91
CA VAL A 516 -36.37 18.53 30.86
C VAL A 516 -36.74 17.99 29.48
N ALA A 517 -36.73 16.67 29.30
CA ALA A 517 -36.99 16.04 28.00
C ALA A 517 -38.35 16.42 27.38
N PRO A 518 -39.48 16.46 28.11
CA PRO A 518 -40.77 16.87 27.53
C PRO A 518 -40.79 18.31 27.04
N GLU A 519 -40.09 19.22 27.73
CA GLU A 519 -40.00 20.63 27.38
C GLU A 519 -39.11 20.84 26.14
N ALA A 520 -37.96 20.15 26.07
CA ALA A 520 -37.10 20.15 24.88
C ALA A 520 -37.82 19.57 23.65
N LEU A 521 -38.59 18.49 23.81
CA LEU A 521 -39.41 17.89 22.74
C LEU A 521 -40.52 18.83 22.26
N ALA A 522 -41.17 19.55 23.17
CA ALA A 522 -42.19 20.54 22.81
C ALA A 522 -41.61 21.69 21.97
N ARG A 523 -40.40 22.14 22.29
CA ARG A 523 -39.70 23.21 21.55
C ARG A 523 -39.22 22.74 20.18
N LEU A 524 -38.71 21.51 20.08
CA LEU A 524 -38.29 20.90 18.81
C LEU A 524 -39.47 20.78 17.82
N HIS A 525 -40.68 20.50 18.30
CA HIS A 525 -41.89 20.44 17.47
C HIS A 525 -42.44 21.83 17.08
N SER A 526 -42.18 22.86 17.89
CA SER A 526 -42.63 24.23 17.63
C SER A 526 -41.74 25.04 16.66
N SER A 527 -40.63 24.44 16.18
CA SER A 527 -39.72 25.08 15.22
C SER A 527 -40.33 25.19 13.83
N GLU A 528 -39.98 26.24 13.07
CA GLU A 528 -40.52 26.53 11.72
C GLU A 528 -40.22 25.42 10.70
N ALA A 529 -39.13 24.68 10.89
CA ALA A 529 -38.81 23.47 10.14
C ALA A 529 -39.26 22.26 10.97
N GLN A 530 -40.45 21.72 10.69
CA GLN A 530 -40.92 20.51 11.38
C GLN A 530 -39.89 19.38 11.19
N PRO A 531 -39.39 18.76 12.28
CA PRO A 531 -38.44 17.66 12.17
C PRO A 531 -39.08 16.46 11.48
N ASP A 532 -38.27 15.65 10.80
CA ASP A 532 -38.71 14.41 10.18
C ASP A 532 -39.48 13.57 11.23
N PRO A 533 -40.72 13.12 10.95
CA PRO A 533 -41.50 12.30 11.87
C PRO A 533 -40.74 11.03 12.30
N THR A 534 -39.85 10.52 11.45
CA THR A 534 -38.94 9.39 11.73
C THR A 534 -37.90 9.72 12.80
N LEU A 535 -37.31 10.93 12.75
CA LEU A 535 -36.33 11.40 13.74
C LEU A 535 -36.99 11.55 15.12
N MET A 536 -38.19 12.13 15.15
CA MET A 536 -38.98 12.26 16.37
C MET A 536 -39.37 10.90 16.97
N LEU A 537 -39.72 9.93 16.12
CA LEU A 537 -40.00 8.55 16.56
C LEU A 537 -38.77 7.93 17.25
N LEU A 538 -37.60 8.01 16.61
CA LEU A 538 -36.36 7.44 17.16
C LEU A 538 -35.90 8.13 18.45
N LEU A 539 -36.14 9.44 18.60
CA LEU A 539 -35.81 10.19 19.82
C LEU A 539 -36.70 9.85 21.02
N VAL A 540 -37.96 9.52 20.76
CA VAL A 540 -38.98 9.29 21.80
C VAL A 540 -39.01 7.84 22.29
N LEU A 541 -38.80 6.86 21.40
CA LEU A 541 -38.81 5.42 21.73
C LEU A 541 -37.95 5.01 22.95
N PRO A 542 -36.72 5.53 23.16
CA PRO A 542 -35.93 5.19 24.34
C PRO A 542 -36.61 5.54 25.67
N PHE A 543 -37.43 6.60 25.70
CA PHE A 543 -38.16 7.02 26.91
C PHE A 543 -39.45 6.24 27.12
N LEU A 544 -39.98 5.58 26.09
CA LEU A 544 -41.18 4.75 26.16
C LEU A 544 -40.89 3.29 26.53
N LEU A 545 -39.61 2.93 26.68
CA LEU A 545 -39.14 1.59 27.07
C LEU A 545 -38.45 1.64 28.44
N PRO A 546 -39.17 2.00 29.53
CA PRO A 546 -38.60 2.05 30.87
C PRO A 546 -38.30 0.65 31.42
N SER A 547 -37.36 0.56 32.37
CA SER A 547 -37.16 -0.67 33.14
C SER A 547 -38.07 -0.71 34.36
N ASP A 548 -38.62 -1.88 34.68
CA ASP A 548 -39.56 -2.09 35.80
C ASP A 548 -39.05 -1.65 37.18
N GLU A 549 -37.74 -1.46 37.31
CA GLU A 549 -37.07 -1.12 38.58
C GLU A 549 -37.05 0.39 38.91
N LYS A 550 -37.44 1.30 37.99
CA LYS A 550 -37.20 2.76 38.16
C LYS A 550 -38.45 3.63 37.96
N GLU A 551 -39.09 4.02 39.07
CA GLU A 551 -40.30 4.88 39.10
C GLU A 551 -40.14 6.23 38.35
N LEU A 552 -38.95 6.83 38.35
CA LEU A 552 -38.66 8.09 37.65
C LEU A 552 -38.77 7.95 36.12
N GLU A 553 -38.41 6.78 35.57
CA GLU A 553 -38.53 6.53 34.14
C GLU A 553 -39.99 6.39 33.74
N MET A 554 -40.80 5.71 34.57
CA MET A 554 -42.24 5.56 34.35
C MET A 554 -42.96 6.91 34.32
N THR A 555 -42.65 7.79 35.28
CA THR A 555 -43.25 9.13 35.36
C THR A 555 -42.82 10.02 34.19
N THR A 556 -41.59 9.86 33.70
CA THR A 556 -41.08 10.59 32.53
C THR A 556 -41.72 10.07 31.24
N ALA A 557 -41.86 8.76 31.08
CA ALA A 557 -42.54 8.14 29.94
C ALA A 557 -43.98 8.65 29.80
N VAL A 558 -44.73 8.72 30.90
CA VAL A 558 -46.09 9.27 30.93
C VAL A 558 -46.12 10.75 30.53
N LYS A 559 -45.18 11.57 31.01
CA LYS A 559 -45.08 12.99 30.62
C LYS A 559 -44.71 13.18 29.15
N VAL A 560 -43.84 12.31 28.60
CA VAL A 560 -43.47 12.32 27.17
C VAL A 560 -44.68 11.95 26.31
N LEU A 561 -45.49 10.95 26.69
CA LEU A 561 -46.74 10.59 26.00
C LEU A 561 -47.82 11.70 26.06
N GLN A 562 -47.78 12.53 27.10
CA GLN A 562 -48.68 13.68 27.24
C GLN A 562 -48.22 14.91 26.45
N CYS A 563 -46.98 14.93 25.96
CA CYS A 563 -46.44 16.03 25.18
C CYS A 563 -47.18 16.21 23.85
N THR A 564 -47.46 17.46 23.49
CA THR A 564 -48.17 17.83 22.25
C THR A 564 -47.42 17.37 21.00
N ALA A 565 -46.08 17.45 21.02
CA ALA A 565 -45.19 16.97 19.96
C ALA A 565 -45.39 15.49 19.63
N VAL A 566 -45.54 14.64 20.65
CA VAL A 566 -45.69 13.19 20.50
C VAL A 566 -47.09 12.82 20.00
N ARG A 567 -48.13 13.52 20.49
CA ARG A 567 -49.54 13.29 20.09
C ARG A 567 -49.86 13.76 18.66
N GLN A 568 -49.11 14.73 18.15
CA GLN A 568 -49.31 15.29 16.82
C GLN A 568 -48.42 14.65 15.75
N ASN A 569 -47.45 13.81 16.13
CA ASN A 569 -46.60 13.07 15.20
C ASN A 569 -47.44 12.05 14.41
N SER A 570 -47.32 12.06 13.08
CA SER A 570 -48.10 11.20 12.18
C SER A 570 -47.96 9.70 12.45
N LEU A 571 -46.79 9.24 12.93
CA LEU A 571 -46.49 7.83 13.19
C LEU A 571 -46.89 7.38 14.60
N LEU A 572 -46.88 8.29 15.58
CA LEU A 572 -47.20 7.96 16.98
C LEU A 572 -48.67 8.26 17.35
N LYS A 573 -49.39 9.01 16.52
CA LYS A 573 -50.78 9.42 16.81
C LYS A 573 -51.70 8.21 17.03
N THR A 574 -51.63 7.20 16.18
CA THR A 574 -52.43 5.96 16.28
C THR A 574 -52.17 5.23 17.60
N PHE A 575 -50.89 5.06 17.97
CA PHE A 575 -50.48 4.47 19.24
C PHE A 575 -50.96 5.27 20.46
N THR A 576 -50.85 6.61 20.42
CA THR A 576 -51.31 7.46 21.53
C THR A 576 -52.84 7.51 21.66
N GLU A 577 -53.59 7.22 20.59
CA GLU A 577 -55.06 7.10 20.63
C GLU A 577 -55.50 5.73 21.16
N GLU A 578 -54.82 4.65 20.79
CA GLU A 578 -55.04 3.30 21.35
C GLU A 578 -54.79 3.25 22.86
N LEU A 579 -53.72 3.90 23.34
CA LEU A 579 -53.39 3.98 24.76
C LEU A 579 -54.35 4.83 25.61
N LYS A 580 -55.16 5.71 25.02
CA LYS A 580 -56.16 6.51 25.77
C LYS A 580 -57.39 5.70 26.16
N ASN A 581 -57.66 4.61 25.45
CA ASN A 581 -58.87 3.79 25.63
C ASN A 581 -58.69 2.68 26.68
N GLU A 582 -57.45 2.37 27.06
CA GLU A 582 -57.12 1.39 28.10
C GLU A 582 -56.45 2.09 29.29
N ALA A 583 -56.90 1.85 30.53
CA ALA A 583 -56.23 2.36 31.71
C ALA A 583 -54.78 1.82 31.75
N THR A 584 -53.80 2.67 31.43
CA THR A 584 -52.40 2.27 31.30
C THR A 584 -51.80 1.96 32.66
N GLU A 585 -51.70 0.68 33.01
CA GLU A 585 -50.74 0.25 34.03
C GLU A 585 -49.32 0.50 33.49
N PRO A 586 -48.47 1.27 34.20
CA PRO A 586 -47.15 1.66 33.72
C PRO A 586 -46.30 0.46 33.31
N LYS A 587 -46.41 -0.67 34.02
CA LYS A 587 -45.61 -1.89 33.83
C LYS A 587 -45.85 -2.59 32.48
N SER A 588 -47.00 -2.38 31.83
CA SER A 588 -47.31 -2.98 30.51
C SER A 588 -46.81 -2.16 29.31
N LEU A 589 -46.18 -1.00 29.56
CA LEU A 589 -45.80 -0.06 28.50
C LEU A 589 -44.74 -0.65 27.53
N PRO A 590 -43.65 -1.31 27.98
CA PRO A 590 -42.66 -1.88 27.07
C PRO A 590 -43.23 -2.94 26.11
N GLU A 591 -44.13 -3.80 26.61
CA GLU A 591 -44.82 -4.81 25.82
C GLU A 591 -45.72 -4.18 24.74
N LYS A 592 -46.48 -3.14 25.11
CA LYS A 592 -47.35 -2.41 24.19
C LYS A 592 -46.54 -1.67 23.11
N VAL A 593 -45.42 -1.06 23.47
CA VAL A 593 -44.50 -0.43 22.51
C VAL A 593 -43.89 -1.49 21.59
N PHE A 594 -43.51 -2.65 22.11
CA PHE A 594 -42.99 -3.74 21.29
C PHE A 594 -44.03 -4.29 20.30
N LYS A 595 -45.31 -4.39 20.71
CA LYS A 595 -46.41 -4.74 19.82
C LYS A 595 -46.65 -3.67 18.75
N PHE A 596 -46.62 -2.40 19.12
CA PHE A 596 -46.72 -1.28 18.17
C PHE A 596 -45.59 -1.32 17.13
N LEU A 597 -44.35 -1.61 17.54
CA LEU A 597 -43.24 -1.78 16.60
C LEU A 597 -43.47 -2.96 15.63
N GLN A 598 -44.29 -3.95 15.95
CA GLN A 598 -44.55 -5.07 15.04
C GLN A 598 -45.67 -4.79 14.04
N GLU A 599 -46.68 -4.01 14.42
CA GLU A 599 -47.95 -3.88 13.68
C GLU A 599 -48.26 -2.44 13.23
N GLY A 600 -47.71 -1.41 13.89
CA GLY A 600 -48.17 -0.02 13.77
C GLY A 600 -47.38 0.89 12.83
N LEU A 601 -46.33 0.40 12.17
CA LEU A 601 -45.42 1.21 11.32
C LEU A 601 -45.59 0.98 9.81
N GLU A 602 -46.83 0.71 9.38
CA GLU A 602 -47.14 0.54 7.95
C GLU A 602 -46.93 1.85 7.16
N GLY A 603 -46.10 1.81 6.11
CA GLY A 603 -45.87 2.95 5.20
C GLY A 603 -44.62 3.80 5.46
N VAL A 604 -43.82 3.50 6.48
CA VAL A 604 -42.53 4.17 6.72
C VAL A 604 -41.48 3.70 5.69
N ASN A 605 -40.60 4.61 5.24
CA ASN A 605 -39.50 4.25 4.35
C ASN A 605 -38.27 3.81 5.16
N LEU A 606 -37.66 2.68 4.81
CA LEU A 606 -36.42 2.21 5.44
C LEU A 606 -35.28 3.24 5.32
N ASP A 607 -35.16 3.94 4.19
CA ASP A 607 -34.09 4.92 3.97
C ASP A 607 -34.21 6.14 4.89
N SER A 608 -35.42 6.58 5.22
CA SER A 608 -35.62 7.69 6.17
C SER A 608 -35.24 7.27 7.59
N VAL A 609 -35.59 6.04 7.99
CA VAL A 609 -35.17 5.47 9.29
C VAL A 609 -33.65 5.39 9.38
N LEU A 610 -33.00 4.92 8.31
CA LEU A 610 -31.55 4.77 8.31
C LEU A 610 -30.84 6.13 8.34
N LYS A 611 -31.31 7.13 7.59
CA LYS A 611 -30.78 8.50 7.62
C LYS A 611 -30.96 9.16 8.99
N ALA A 612 -32.16 9.10 9.56
CA ALA A 612 -32.45 9.65 10.88
C ALA A 612 -31.63 8.97 11.98
N GLY A 613 -31.48 7.65 11.90
CA GLY A 613 -30.64 6.91 12.84
C GLY A 613 -29.18 7.33 12.78
N LYS A 614 -28.61 7.58 11.59
CA LYS A 614 -27.20 8.00 11.44
C LYS A 614 -26.92 9.34 12.12
N LEU A 615 -27.89 10.25 12.11
CA LEU A 615 -27.79 11.52 12.85
C LEU A 615 -27.74 11.30 14.37
N LEU A 616 -28.34 10.23 14.88
CA LEU A 616 -28.45 9.94 16.31
C LEU A 616 -27.35 9.02 16.88
N GLU A 617 -26.59 8.35 16.01
CA GLU A 617 -25.46 7.48 16.40
C GLU A 617 -24.44 8.11 17.36
N PRO A 618 -23.96 9.36 17.15
CA PRO A 618 -22.98 9.97 18.07
C PRO A 618 -23.53 10.20 19.48
N HIS A 619 -24.85 10.09 19.67
CA HIS A 619 -25.49 10.33 20.96
C HIS A 619 -25.75 9.06 21.78
N GLY A 620 -25.31 7.88 21.30
CA GLY A 620 -25.15 6.67 22.11
C GLY A 620 -25.78 5.39 21.54
N ASN A 621 -25.35 4.26 22.11
CA ASN A 621 -25.67 2.90 21.64
C ASN A 621 -27.16 2.53 21.59
N VAL A 622 -27.97 3.20 22.40
CA VAL A 622 -29.43 3.08 22.40
C VAL A 622 -30.02 3.39 21.03
N TYR A 623 -29.52 4.44 20.39
CA TYR A 623 -30.06 4.89 19.11
C TYR A 623 -29.63 3.96 17.98
N GLN A 624 -28.47 3.31 18.09
CA GLN A 624 -28.09 2.22 17.20
C GLN A 624 -29.06 1.04 17.34
N LEU A 625 -29.35 0.60 18.57
CA LEU A 625 -30.30 -0.50 18.84
C LEU A 625 -31.71 -0.17 18.35
N ILE A 626 -32.24 1.02 18.69
CA ILE A 626 -33.61 1.41 18.34
C ILE A 626 -33.75 1.59 16.83
N THR A 627 -32.73 2.14 16.15
CA THR A 627 -32.74 2.23 14.70
C THR A 627 -32.82 0.85 14.07
N LEU A 628 -32.11 -0.15 14.59
CA LEU A 628 -32.23 -1.54 14.12
C LEU A 628 -33.62 -2.14 14.38
N LEU A 629 -34.21 -1.92 15.56
CA LEU A 629 -35.54 -2.41 15.89
C LEU A 629 -36.63 -1.82 14.98
N VAL A 630 -36.59 -0.50 14.75
CA VAL A 630 -37.49 0.18 13.82
C VAL A 630 -37.22 -0.26 12.38
N SER A 631 -35.96 -0.46 11.99
CA SER A 631 -35.63 -0.99 10.66
C SER A 631 -36.22 -2.39 10.45
N ALA A 632 -36.18 -3.27 11.46
CA ALA A 632 -36.78 -4.60 11.40
C ALA A 632 -38.32 -4.58 11.27
N ALA A 633 -38.97 -3.59 11.91
CA ALA A 633 -40.40 -3.36 11.81
C ALA A 633 -40.82 -2.93 10.40
N VAL A 634 -40.06 -2.00 9.81
CA VAL A 634 -40.36 -1.32 8.54
C VAL A 634 -39.94 -2.14 7.30
N LEU A 635 -39.36 -3.33 7.49
CA LEU A 635 -38.91 -4.19 6.39
C LEU A 635 -40.02 -4.40 5.34
N PRO A 636 -39.76 -4.22 4.03
CA PRO A 636 -40.75 -4.46 2.99
C PRO A 636 -41.18 -5.94 2.92
N ASN A 637 -42.39 -6.19 2.42
CA ASN A 637 -42.95 -7.55 2.30
C ASN A 637 -42.19 -8.42 1.28
N LYS A 638 -41.54 -7.80 0.28
CA LYS A 638 -40.60 -8.45 -0.62
C LYS A 638 -39.21 -7.86 -0.38
N VAL A 639 -38.29 -8.72 0.03
CA VAL A 639 -36.89 -8.37 0.25
C VAL A 639 -36.11 -8.55 -1.06
N SER A 640 -35.44 -7.50 -1.53
CA SER A 640 -34.45 -7.53 -2.62
C SER A 640 -33.10 -7.02 -2.12
N ILE A 641 -32.01 -7.28 -2.86
CA ILE A 641 -30.68 -6.77 -2.52
C ILE A 641 -30.67 -5.25 -2.43
N ASP A 642 -31.18 -4.56 -3.44
CA ASP A 642 -31.07 -3.10 -3.51
C ASP A 642 -31.76 -2.42 -2.31
N ASN A 643 -32.90 -2.97 -1.86
CA ASN A 643 -33.67 -2.43 -0.75
C ASN A 643 -33.05 -2.72 0.63
N ILE A 644 -32.24 -3.77 0.77
CA ILE A 644 -31.71 -4.24 2.06
C ILE A 644 -30.20 -4.00 2.21
N THR A 645 -29.47 -3.75 1.12
CA THR A 645 -28.05 -3.37 1.14
C THR A 645 -27.71 -2.31 2.19
N PRO A 646 -28.42 -1.17 2.32
CA PRO A 646 -28.07 -0.16 3.32
C PRO A 646 -28.31 -0.66 4.76
N LEU A 647 -29.27 -1.56 4.98
CA LEU A 647 -29.48 -2.21 6.28
C LEU A 647 -28.38 -3.23 6.60
N LEU A 648 -27.94 -4.02 5.62
CA LEU A 648 -26.86 -5.00 5.80
C LEU A 648 -25.52 -4.33 6.09
N GLN A 649 -25.22 -3.21 5.41
CA GLN A 649 -24.04 -2.39 5.71
C GLN A 649 -24.08 -1.89 7.15
N ARG A 650 -25.24 -1.38 7.60
CA ARG A 650 -25.39 -0.95 9.00
C ARG A 650 -25.28 -2.09 10.01
N LEU A 651 -25.82 -3.26 9.70
CA LEU A 651 -25.64 -4.45 10.52
C LEU A 651 -24.16 -4.87 10.59
N ALA A 652 -23.39 -4.70 9.51
CA ALA A 652 -21.95 -4.94 9.50
C ALA A 652 -21.22 -3.98 10.45
N GLU A 653 -21.55 -2.69 10.41
CA GLU A 653 -21.00 -1.66 11.32
C GLU A 653 -21.35 -1.99 12.78
N TYR A 654 -22.62 -2.28 13.07
CA TYR A 654 -23.11 -2.65 14.39
C TYR A 654 -22.38 -3.87 14.97
N ASN A 655 -22.24 -4.93 14.17
CA ASN A 655 -21.57 -6.17 14.56
C ASN A 655 -20.05 -6.02 14.72
N SER A 656 -19.46 -4.96 14.17
CA SER A 656 -18.02 -4.68 14.26
C SER A 656 -17.67 -3.73 15.41
N SER A 657 -18.66 -3.21 16.14
CA SER A 657 -18.44 -2.31 17.27
C SER A 657 -17.69 -2.99 18.42
N SER A 658 -16.70 -2.31 18.98
CA SER A 658 -15.93 -2.77 20.15
C SER A 658 -16.77 -2.82 21.44
N GLU A 659 -17.94 -2.18 21.45
CA GLU A 659 -18.82 -2.02 22.62
C GLU A 659 -19.87 -3.14 22.72
N LEU A 660 -19.78 -4.15 21.85
CA LEU A 660 -20.69 -5.28 21.82
C LEU A 660 -20.63 -6.09 23.14
N SER A 661 -21.74 -6.13 23.86
CA SER A 661 -21.83 -6.74 25.19
C SER A 661 -22.48 -8.12 25.15
N SER A 662 -21.91 -9.05 25.94
CA SER A 662 -22.42 -10.40 26.18
C SER A 662 -23.11 -10.60 27.52
N ASP A 663 -23.14 -9.56 28.36
CA ASP A 663 -23.64 -9.67 29.73
C ASP A 663 -25.17 -9.87 29.75
N ILE A 664 -25.83 -9.44 28.68
CA ILE A 664 -27.27 -9.56 28.48
C ILE A 664 -27.54 -10.96 27.93
N ARG A 665 -28.11 -11.83 28.77
CA ARG A 665 -28.45 -13.23 28.40
C ARG A 665 -29.92 -13.46 28.08
N LYS A 666 -30.74 -12.40 28.21
CA LYS A 666 -32.17 -12.44 27.92
C LYS A 666 -32.42 -12.26 26.42
N ASP A 667 -33.44 -12.91 25.91
CA ASP A 667 -33.88 -12.75 24.53
C ASP A 667 -34.64 -11.43 24.35
N LEU A 668 -34.72 -10.95 23.11
CA LEU A 668 -35.43 -9.70 22.79
C LEU A 668 -36.92 -10.00 22.58
N ASP A 669 -37.69 -9.82 23.65
CA ASP A 669 -39.14 -9.96 23.71
C ASP A 669 -39.79 -8.75 24.41
N GLY A 670 -41.13 -8.71 24.45
CA GLY A 670 -41.87 -7.59 25.01
C GLY A 670 -41.61 -7.34 26.51
N GLU A 671 -41.27 -8.39 27.25
CA GLU A 671 -40.98 -8.33 28.69
C GLU A 671 -39.55 -7.82 28.96
N ASN A 672 -38.56 -8.24 28.16
CA ASN A 672 -37.15 -7.94 28.43
C ASN A 672 -36.61 -6.72 27.65
N ILE A 673 -37.33 -6.20 26.65
CA ILE A 673 -36.88 -5.04 25.85
C ILE A 673 -36.54 -3.81 26.69
N GLY A 674 -37.30 -3.53 27.76
CA GLY A 674 -37.03 -2.41 28.67
C GLY A 674 -35.69 -2.55 29.40
N HIS A 675 -35.34 -3.77 29.81
CA HIS A 675 -34.06 -4.09 30.44
C HIS A 675 -32.89 -4.07 29.44
N ILE A 676 -33.12 -4.50 28.19
CA ILE A 676 -32.10 -4.46 27.14
C ILE A 676 -31.77 -3.01 26.78
N VAL A 677 -32.79 -2.16 26.65
CA VAL A 677 -32.62 -0.73 26.34
C VAL A 677 -31.94 0.02 27.48
N SER A 678 -32.27 -0.27 28.75
CA SER A 678 -31.59 0.38 29.89
C SER A 678 -30.13 -0.02 30.03
N SER A 679 -29.76 -1.24 29.61
CA SER A 679 -28.36 -1.70 29.58
C SER A 679 -27.49 -0.85 28.65
N CYS A 680 -28.07 -0.19 27.63
CA CYS A 680 -27.35 0.73 26.74
C CYS A 680 -26.84 2.01 27.44
N ARG A 681 -27.26 2.29 28.68
CA ARG A 681 -26.73 3.43 29.48
C ARG A 681 -25.30 3.23 29.95
N ASP A 682 -24.89 1.97 30.12
CA ASP A 682 -23.55 1.62 30.59
C ASP A 682 -22.55 1.47 29.43
N SER A 683 -22.80 2.16 28.31
CA SER A 683 -22.04 2.03 27.04
C SER A 683 -21.96 0.60 26.50
N LYS A 684 -22.92 -0.26 26.85
CA LYS A 684 -23.01 -1.64 26.36
C LYS A 684 -23.90 -1.70 25.12
N LEU A 685 -23.44 -2.32 24.04
CA LEU A 685 -24.21 -2.53 22.81
C LEU A 685 -24.77 -3.97 22.75
N PRO A 686 -26.09 -4.19 22.81
CA PRO A 686 -26.65 -5.54 22.85
C PRO A 686 -26.60 -6.26 21.49
N PHE A 687 -26.00 -7.45 21.41
CA PHE A 687 -26.00 -8.23 20.16
C PHE A 687 -27.39 -8.74 19.74
N GLN A 688 -28.34 -8.78 20.67
CA GLN A 688 -29.73 -9.18 20.41
C GLN A 688 -30.41 -8.34 19.33
N GLY A 689 -30.03 -7.06 19.20
CA GLY A 689 -30.57 -6.16 18.18
C GLY A 689 -30.32 -6.67 16.76
N SER A 690 -29.07 -7.01 16.45
CA SER A 690 -28.72 -7.52 15.12
C SER A 690 -29.25 -8.94 14.89
N LEU A 691 -29.25 -9.81 15.91
CA LEU A 691 -29.87 -11.14 15.83
C LEU A 691 -31.37 -11.07 15.52
N TYR A 692 -32.10 -10.12 16.15
CA TYR A 692 -33.52 -9.91 15.91
C TYR A 692 -33.79 -9.47 14.46
N VAL A 693 -33.04 -8.50 13.94
CA VAL A 693 -33.18 -8.02 12.55
C VAL A 693 -32.94 -9.18 11.58
N LEU A 694 -31.83 -9.92 11.75
CA LEU A 694 -31.49 -11.06 10.91
C LEU A 694 -32.60 -12.13 10.93
N SER A 695 -33.16 -12.44 12.10
CA SER A 695 -34.28 -13.39 12.21
C SER A 695 -35.54 -12.92 11.48
N LYS A 696 -35.86 -11.62 11.52
CA LYS A 696 -37.01 -11.03 10.82
C LYS A 696 -36.80 -11.01 9.31
N VAL A 697 -35.60 -10.64 8.85
CA VAL A 697 -35.22 -10.71 7.43
C VAL A 697 -35.37 -12.15 6.93
N MET A 698 -34.83 -13.12 7.66
CA MET A 698 -34.94 -14.54 7.31
C MET A 698 -36.40 -14.99 7.22
N ARG A 699 -37.30 -14.57 8.12
CA ARG A 699 -38.74 -14.91 8.04
C ARG A 699 -39.39 -14.42 6.76
N LYS A 700 -39.00 -13.24 6.26
CA LYS A 700 -39.57 -12.63 5.03
C LYS A 700 -38.95 -13.17 3.74
N ILE A 701 -37.78 -13.82 3.80
CA ILE A 701 -37.21 -14.56 2.66
C ILE A 701 -38.03 -15.84 2.45
N LYS A 702 -38.62 -15.98 1.26
CA LYS A 702 -39.47 -17.11 0.85
C LYS A 702 -38.75 -18.15 -0.02
N ASN A 703 -37.54 -17.87 -0.48
CA ASN A 703 -36.89 -18.66 -1.52
C ASN A 703 -35.99 -19.74 -0.91
N THR A 704 -36.10 -20.95 -1.44
CA THR A 704 -35.15 -22.05 -1.27
C THR A 704 -33.99 -21.89 -2.26
N PHE A 705 -32.81 -22.39 -1.91
CA PHE A 705 -31.69 -22.39 -2.86
C PHE A 705 -32.06 -23.20 -4.10
N PRO A 706 -31.69 -22.74 -5.32
CA PRO A 706 -31.98 -23.50 -6.53
C PRO A 706 -31.27 -24.87 -6.47
N GLU A 707 -32.05 -25.94 -6.60
CA GLU A 707 -31.52 -27.30 -6.69
C GLU A 707 -30.91 -27.60 -8.08
N LYS A 708 -29.94 -28.53 -8.05
CA LYS A 708 -29.33 -29.34 -9.13
C LYS A 708 -27.92 -28.93 -9.58
N ASN A 709 -26.93 -29.58 -8.98
CA ASN A 709 -25.65 -30.07 -9.55
C ASN A 709 -24.86 -29.14 -10.50
N HIS A 710 -24.78 -27.83 -10.22
CA HIS A 710 -23.86 -26.94 -10.93
C HIS A 710 -23.24 -25.89 -9.99
N ILE A 711 -22.12 -25.33 -10.43
CA ILE A 711 -21.45 -24.22 -9.76
C ILE A 711 -22.17 -22.94 -10.18
N PHE A 712 -22.76 -22.21 -9.23
CA PHE A 712 -23.49 -20.97 -9.51
C PHE A 712 -22.66 -19.73 -9.15
N ASP A 713 -23.00 -18.59 -9.76
CA ASP A 713 -22.33 -17.33 -9.46
C ASP A 713 -22.82 -16.75 -8.13
N VAL A 714 -21.92 -16.65 -7.16
CA VAL A 714 -22.16 -16.03 -5.86
C VAL A 714 -22.57 -14.55 -5.99
N LYS A 715 -22.22 -13.89 -7.10
CA LYS A 715 -22.61 -12.50 -7.40
C LYS A 715 -24.06 -12.38 -7.91
N GLU A 716 -24.77 -13.48 -8.20
CA GLU A 716 -26.16 -13.41 -8.64
C GLU A 716 -27.03 -12.75 -7.55
N PRO A 717 -27.96 -11.81 -7.89
CA PRO A 717 -28.68 -11.04 -6.89
C PRO A 717 -29.53 -11.86 -5.89
N ARG A 718 -29.83 -13.13 -6.19
CA ARG A 718 -30.55 -14.00 -5.25
C ARG A 718 -29.58 -14.66 -4.27
N ALA A 719 -28.48 -15.19 -4.77
CA ALA A 719 -27.43 -15.80 -3.98
C ALA A 719 -26.70 -14.76 -3.10
N ALA A 720 -26.33 -13.62 -3.67
CA ALA A 720 -25.59 -12.57 -2.98
C ALA A 720 -26.31 -12.04 -1.73
N LEU A 721 -27.65 -11.93 -1.74
CA LEU A 721 -28.41 -11.50 -0.56
C LEU A 721 -28.19 -12.47 0.62
N MET A 722 -28.41 -13.76 0.36
CA MET A 722 -28.33 -14.81 1.37
C MET A 722 -26.89 -15.00 1.84
N ILE A 723 -25.94 -14.90 0.92
CA ILE A 723 -24.51 -15.00 1.22
C ILE A 723 -24.04 -13.81 2.06
N ASN A 724 -24.51 -12.58 1.79
CA ASN A 724 -24.19 -11.43 2.63
C ASN A 724 -24.79 -11.57 4.04
N ILE A 725 -25.99 -12.10 4.18
CA ILE A 725 -26.60 -12.42 5.48
C ILE A 725 -25.77 -13.49 6.21
N LEU A 726 -25.35 -14.55 5.50
CA LEU A 726 -24.51 -15.62 6.04
C LEU A 726 -23.14 -15.07 6.48
N LYS A 727 -22.50 -14.21 5.67
CA LYS A 727 -21.23 -13.54 6.00
C LYS A 727 -21.33 -12.77 7.32
N LEU A 728 -22.41 -12.00 7.51
CA LEU A 728 -22.64 -11.25 8.75
C LEU A 728 -22.80 -12.18 9.96
N ALA A 729 -23.51 -13.30 9.80
CA ALA A 729 -23.72 -14.25 10.87
C ALA A 729 -22.43 -15.02 11.23
N ILE A 730 -21.65 -15.45 10.23
CA ILE A 730 -20.36 -16.13 10.43
C ILE A 730 -19.36 -15.22 11.14
N LYS A 731 -19.28 -13.94 10.77
CA LYS A 731 -18.40 -12.96 11.45
C LYS A 731 -18.70 -12.85 12.95
N MET A 732 -19.96 -13.02 13.34
CA MET A 732 -20.37 -13.00 14.76
C MET A 732 -20.09 -14.34 15.46
N LYS A 733 -20.18 -15.46 14.73
CA LYS A 733 -19.80 -16.79 15.22
C LYS A 733 -18.31 -16.85 15.61
N THR A 734 -17.43 -16.22 14.83
CA THR A 734 -15.99 -16.19 15.10
C THR A 734 -15.60 -15.25 16.26
N SER A 735 -16.58 -14.59 16.90
CA SER A 735 -16.33 -13.77 18.09
C SER A 735 -15.65 -14.56 19.21
N ARG A 736 -14.78 -13.88 19.97
CA ARG A 736 -14.15 -14.43 21.18
C ARG A 736 -15.17 -14.81 22.26
N ASN A 737 -16.38 -14.27 22.18
CA ASN A 737 -17.40 -14.50 23.19
C ASN A 737 -18.19 -15.79 22.95
N LYS A 738 -18.14 -16.71 23.92
CA LYS A 738 -18.83 -18.00 23.86
C LYS A 738 -20.34 -17.89 23.68
N TYR A 739 -20.98 -16.88 24.28
CA TYR A 739 -22.44 -16.73 24.26
C TYR A 739 -22.93 -16.25 22.88
N ILE A 740 -22.26 -15.24 22.34
CA ILE A 740 -22.51 -14.71 20.99
C ILE A 740 -22.28 -15.82 19.96
N ARG A 741 -21.15 -16.54 20.07
CA ARG A 741 -20.85 -17.69 19.22
C ARG A 741 -21.99 -18.70 19.22
N LYS A 742 -22.48 -19.11 20.39
CA LYS A 742 -23.58 -20.09 20.50
C LYS A 742 -24.87 -19.58 19.85
N ALA A 743 -25.26 -18.32 20.11
CA ALA A 743 -26.48 -17.74 19.55
C ALA A 743 -26.45 -17.66 18.02
N TYR A 744 -25.32 -17.24 17.44
CA TYR A 744 -25.16 -17.15 15.99
C TYR A 744 -24.95 -18.51 15.32
N THR A 745 -24.34 -19.49 15.99
CA THR A 745 -24.32 -20.88 15.51
C THR A 745 -25.75 -21.41 15.36
N SER A 746 -26.60 -21.26 16.38
CA SER A 746 -27.99 -21.69 16.31
C SER A 746 -28.83 -20.90 15.28
N TYR A 747 -28.48 -19.65 15.02
CA TYR A 747 -29.10 -18.88 13.92
C TYR A 747 -28.72 -19.46 12.55
N CYS A 748 -27.44 -19.77 12.32
CA CYS A 748 -26.99 -20.36 11.07
C CYS A 748 -27.61 -21.74 10.83
N GLU A 749 -27.69 -22.59 11.86
CA GLU A 749 -28.37 -23.89 11.79
C GLU A 749 -29.83 -23.73 11.34
N ARG A 750 -30.60 -22.85 11.99
CA ARG A 750 -31.98 -22.54 11.59
C ARG A 750 -32.09 -21.95 10.19
N MET A 751 -31.08 -21.20 9.75
CA MET A 751 -31.02 -20.68 8.39
C MET A 751 -30.88 -21.83 7.39
N PHE A 752 -29.96 -22.76 7.64
CA PHE A 752 -29.74 -23.91 6.77
C PHE A 752 -30.96 -24.83 6.76
N GLU A 753 -31.60 -25.09 7.90
CA GLU A 753 -32.87 -25.84 7.99
C GLU A 753 -34.00 -25.22 7.15
N LYS A 754 -34.05 -23.87 7.09
CA LYS A 754 -35.09 -23.18 6.34
C LYS A 754 -34.77 -23.05 4.84
N CYS A 755 -33.51 -22.83 4.50
CA CYS A 755 -33.09 -22.50 3.14
C CYS A 755 -32.73 -23.74 2.29
N CYS A 756 -32.43 -24.87 2.94
CA CYS A 756 -31.99 -26.11 2.32
C CYS A 756 -32.91 -27.26 2.77
N GLU A 757 -33.49 -27.98 1.81
CA GLU A 757 -34.44 -29.08 2.10
C GLU A 757 -33.72 -30.38 2.49
N THR A 758 -32.47 -30.57 2.02
CA THR A 758 -31.65 -31.78 2.22
C THR A 758 -30.23 -31.45 2.69
N PRO A 759 -29.54 -32.37 3.40
CA PRO A 759 -28.12 -32.18 3.76
C PRO A 759 -27.21 -32.03 2.52
N GLU A 760 -27.55 -32.68 1.41
CA GLU A 760 -26.84 -32.52 0.13
C GLU A 760 -26.94 -31.09 -0.40
N SER A 761 -28.13 -30.47 -0.33
CA SER A 761 -28.30 -29.07 -0.73
C SER A 761 -27.50 -28.09 0.15
N GLN A 762 -27.29 -28.42 1.43
CA GLN A 762 -26.40 -27.67 2.32
C GLN A 762 -24.94 -27.82 1.91
N ILE A 763 -24.50 -29.04 1.55
CA ILE A 763 -23.14 -29.30 1.03
C ILE A 763 -22.89 -28.52 -0.27
N HIS A 764 -23.87 -28.50 -1.19
CA HIS A 764 -23.77 -27.73 -2.43
C HIS A 764 -23.64 -26.22 -2.18
N LEU A 765 -24.45 -25.68 -1.27
CA LEU A 765 -24.40 -24.27 -0.90
C LEU A 765 -23.04 -23.92 -0.31
N LEU A 766 -22.62 -24.65 0.72
CA LEU A 766 -21.37 -24.36 1.43
C LEU A 766 -20.16 -24.51 0.51
N SER A 767 -20.18 -25.48 -0.41
CA SER A 767 -19.10 -25.67 -1.40
C SER A 767 -19.02 -24.50 -2.39
N ASN A 768 -20.16 -24.01 -2.91
CA ASN A 768 -20.19 -22.84 -3.79
C ASN A 768 -19.76 -21.55 -3.07
N VAL A 769 -20.19 -21.39 -1.82
CA VAL A 769 -19.80 -20.24 -1.00
C VAL A 769 -18.31 -20.27 -0.68
N ALA A 770 -17.75 -21.44 -0.36
CA ALA A 770 -16.31 -21.60 -0.15
C ALA A 770 -15.50 -21.26 -1.41
N LEU A 771 -16.00 -21.60 -2.61
CA LEU A 771 -15.37 -21.27 -3.89
C LEU A 771 -15.38 -19.76 -4.19
N GLY A 772 -16.47 -19.06 -3.88
CA GLY A 772 -16.64 -17.64 -4.24
C GLY A 772 -16.31 -16.63 -3.15
N CYS A 773 -16.23 -17.05 -1.89
CA CYS A 773 -16.02 -16.16 -0.74
C CYS A 773 -14.87 -16.67 0.14
N PRO A 774 -13.60 -16.29 -0.15
CA PRO A 774 -12.45 -16.76 0.62
C PRO A 774 -12.51 -16.34 2.09
N GLU A 775 -13.12 -15.19 2.40
CA GLU A 775 -13.27 -14.63 3.76
C GLU A 775 -13.97 -15.57 4.76
N ILE A 776 -14.92 -16.39 4.28
CA ILE A 776 -15.73 -17.30 5.11
C ILE A 776 -15.47 -18.77 4.78
N ALA A 777 -14.52 -19.06 3.89
CA ALA A 777 -14.24 -20.40 3.42
C ALA A 777 -13.86 -21.35 4.56
N ALA A 778 -13.09 -20.90 5.56
CA ALA A 778 -12.68 -21.73 6.70
C ALA A 778 -13.89 -22.30 7.46
N GLU A 779 -14.87 -21.46 7.77
CA GLU A 779 -16.08 -21.84 8.52
C GLU A 779 -17.02 -22.70 7.68
N CYS A 780 -17.13 -22.40 6.38
CA CYS A 780 -17.86 -23.26 5.44
C CYS A 780 -17.24 -24.66 5.37
N MET A 781 -15.90 -24.77 5.30
CA MET A 781 -15.20 -26.06 5.30
C MET A 781 -15.36 -26.82 6.63
N GLY A 782 -15.36 -26.11 7.76
CA GLY A 782 -15.62 -26.72 9.06
C GLY A 782 -17.02 -27.35 9.15
N TRP A 783 -18.06 -26.66 8.67
CA TRP A 783 -19.41 -27.22 8.60
C TRP A 783 -19.54 -28.35 7.57
N LEU A 784 -18.86 -28.24 6.43
CA LEU A 784 -18.78 -29.32 5.46
C LEU A 784 -18.19 -30.59 6.09
N GLY A 785 -17.16 -30.48 6.94
CA GLY A 785 -16.59 -31.63 7.64
C GLY A 785 -17.61 -32.39 8.47
N LEU A 786 -18.44 -31.67 9.24
CA LEU A 786 -19.50 -32.27 10.06
C LEU A 786 -20.58 -32.93 9.19
N LEU A 787 -21.06 -32.25 8.15
CA LEU A 787 -22.09 -32.78 7.25
C LEU A 787 -21.60 -33.99 6.46
N VAL A 788 -20.34 -33.99 6.04
CA VAL A 788 -19.70 -35.11 5.34
C VAL A 788 -19.52 -36.31 6.27
N GLU A 789 -19.23 -36.10 7.55
CA GLU A 789 -19.14 -37.19 8.53
C GLU A 789 -20.48 -37.90 8.80
N GLU A 790 -21.58 -37.16 8.69
CA GLU A 790 -22.96 -37.61 8.92
C GLU A 790 -23.60 -38.22 7.65
N SER A 791 -23.11 -37.89 6.46
CA SER A 791 -23.70 -38.31 5.18
C SER A 791 -23.11 -39.62 4.64
N ALA A 792 -23.96 -40.54 4.17
CA ALA A 792 -23.56 -41.87 3.71
C ALA A 792 -23.18 -41.97 2.21
N CYS A 793 -23.67 -41.05 1.36
CA CYS A 793 -23.41 -41.03 -0.08
C CYS A 793 -23.35 -39.58 -0.59
N LEU A 794 -22.37 -39.23 -1.44
CA LEU A 794 -22.15 -37.86 -1.95
C LEU A 794 -22.00 -37.79 -3.48
N THR A 795 -22.40 -38.84 -4.20
CA THR A 795 -22.18 -39.01 -5.65
C THR A 795 -22.80 -37.92 -6.53
N GLU A 796 -23.82 -37.22 -6.05
CA GLU A 796 -24.45 -36.11 -6.80
C GLU A 796 -23.74 -34.77 -6.56
N THR A 797 -22.93 -34.68 -5.50
CA THR A 797 -22.26 -33.46 -5.05
C THR A 797 -20.80 -33.33 -5.50
N GLU A 798 -20.23 -34.37 -6.12
CA GLU A 798 -18.80 -34.44 -6.47
C GLU A 798 -18.36 -33.28 -7.37
N CYS A 799 -19.25 -32.83 -8.27
CA CYS A 799 -18.98 -31.77 -9.25
C CYS A 799 -18.72 -30.39 -8.62
N VAL A 800 -19.10 -30.18 -7.36
CA VAL A 800 -18.92 -28.90 -6.64
C VAL A 800 -18.01 -29.07 -5.44
N LEU A 801 -18.18 -30.16 -4.68
CA LEU A 801 -17.44 -30.42 -3.45
C LEU A 801 -15.94 -30.60 -3.71
N VAL A 802 -15.56 -31.36 -4.73
CA VAL A 802 -14.14 -31.62 -5.03
C VAL A 802 -13.42 -30.37 -5.53
N PRO A 803 -13.95 -29.59 -6.48
CA PRO A 803 -13.37 -28.28 -6.82
C PRO A 803 -13.23 -27.35 -5.61
N ALA A 804 -14.24 -27.26 -4.74
CA ALA A 804 -14.19 -26.45 -3.53
C ALA A 804 -13.06 -26.90 -2.58
N LEU A 805 -12.92 -28.22 -2.42
CA LEU A 805 -11.85 -28.81 -1.62
C LEU A 805 -10.46 -28.50 -2.18
N LEU A 806 -10.24 -28.69 -3.48
CA LEU A 806 -8.95 -28.42 -4.12
C LEU A 806 -8.55 -26.94 -4.01
N VAL A 807 -9.51 -26.03 -4.24
CA VAL A 807 -9.28 -24.57 -4.10
C VAL A 807 -8.98 -24.20 -2.66
N ALA A 808 -9.68 -24.79 -1.69
CA ALA A 808 -9.41 -24.54 -0.27
C ALA A 808 -8.04 -25.07 0.19
N LEU A 809 -7.57 -26.20 -0.35
CA LEU A 809 -6.23 -26.75 -0.07
C LEU A 809 -5.11 -25.85 -0.59
N HIS A 810 -5.36 -25.08 -1.66
CA HIS A 810 -4.42 -24.10 -2.20
C HIS A 810 -4.53 -22.71 -1.56
N SER A 811 -5.43 -22.52 -0.59
CA SER A 811 -5.58 -21.25 0.09
C SER A 811 -4.32 -20.86 0.88
N PRO A 812 -3.86 -19.59 0.82
CA PRO A 812 -2.75 -19.13 1.65
C PRO A 812 -3.10 -19.08 3.14
N GLN A 813 -4.39 -19.17 3.51
CA GLN A 813 -4.83 -19.17 4.91
C GLN A 813 -4.73 -20.55 5.56
N ASP A 814 -3.96 -20.66 6.63
CA ASP A 814 -3.71 -21.92 7.36
C ASP A 814 -5.00 -22.55 7.88
N ASP A 815 -5.93 -21.75 8.42
CA ASP A 815 -7.21 -22.23 8.96
C ASP A 815 -8.09 -22.88 7.88
N VAL A 816 -8.09 -22.30 6.66
CA VAL A 816 -8.84 -22.86 5.52
C VAL A 816 -8.22 -24.18 5.09
N ARG A 817 -6.88 -24.25 4.97
CA ARG A 817 -6.18 -25.49 4.61
C ARG A 817 -6.40 -26.58 5.66
N HIS A 818 -6.32 -26.24 6.95
CA HIS A 818 -6.55 -27.19 8.03
C HIS A 818 -7.96 -27.79 7.98
N ASN A 819 -9.00 -26.96 7.86
CA ASN A 819 -10.38 -27.45 7.78
C ASN A 819 -10.62 -28.23 6.48
N ALA A 820 -10.06 -27.81 5.36
CA ALA A 820 -10.12 -28.57 4.10
C ALA A 820 -9.46 -29.94 4.24
N LEU A 821 -8.30 -30.03 4.89
CA LEU A 821 -7.60 -31.26 5.16
C LEU A 821 -8.38 -32.20 6.10
N THR A 822 -9.13 -31.67 7.08
CA THR A 822 -10.05 -32.49 7.89
C THR A 822 -11.20 -33.07 7.06
N VAL A 823 -11.77 -32.27 6.15
CA VAL A 823 -12.80 -32.75 5.21
C VAL A 823 -12.22 -33.85 4.31
N LEU A 824 -11.01 -33.66 3.79
CA LEU A 824 -10.31 -34.65 2.96
C LEU A 824 -10.14 -35.99 3.68
N GLN A 825 -9.71 -35.97 4.95
CA GLN A 825 -9.58 -37.19 5.76
C GLN A 825 -10.92 -37.90 5.95
N SER A 826 -11.99 -37.16 6.26
CA SER A 826 -13.33 -37.73 6.44
C SER A 826 -13.88 -38.32 5.12
N LEU A 827 -13.60 -37.67 3.98
CA LEU A 827 -13.97 -38.17 2.65
C LEU A 827 -13.21 -39.46 2.28
N ALA A 828 -11.90 -39.52 2.53
CA ALA A 828 -11.08 -40.68 2.21
C ALA A 828 -11.47 -41.93 3.04
N GLN A 829 -11.93 -41.76 4.28
CA GLN A 829 -12.24 -42.86 5.19
C GLN A 829 -13.64 -43.48 5.00
N LYS A 830 -14.62 -42.70 4.54
CA LYS A 830 -16.04 -43.10 4.62
C LYS A 830 -16.79 -43.18 3.28
N LEU A 831 -16.30 -42.57 2.20
CA LEU A 831 -17.14 -42.28 1.03
C LEU A 831 -16.64 -42.88 -0.29
N ALA A 832 -17.57 -43.50 -1.01
CA ALA A 832 -17.39 -43.93 -2.39
C ALA A 832 -17.63 -42.73 -3.33
N LEU A 833 -16.60 -41.91 -3.54
CA LEU A 833 -16.56 -40.96 -4.66
C LEU A 833 -15.87 -41.65 -5.86
N PRO A 834 -16.59 -42.43 -6.70
CA PRO A 834 -15.97 -43.35 -7.66
C PRO A 834 -14.99 -42.69 -8.63
N VAL A 835 -15.19 -41.41 -8.97
CA VAL A 835 -14.31 -40.70 -9.91
C VAL A 835 -13.06 -40.16 -9.22
N TYR A 836 -13.19 -39.61 -8.01
CA TYR A 836 -12.11 -38.86 -7.33
C TYR A 836 -11.43 -39.63 -6.20
N HIS A 837 -11.94 -40.81 -5.81
CA HIS A 837 -11.45 -41.59 -4.67
C HIS A 837 -9.92 -41.74 -4.67
N LYS A 838 -9.34 -42.14 -5.81
CA LYS A 838 -7.89 -42.33 -5.92
C LYS A 838 -7.10 -41.03 -5.78
N LEU A 839 -7.62 -39.91 -6.27
CA LEU A 839 -7.00 -38.60 -6.10
C LEU A 839 -7.01 -38.20 -4.61
N LEU A 840 -8.14 -38.38 -3.92
CA LEU A 840 -8.28 -38.01 -2.52
C LEU A 840 -7.36 -38.85 -1.61
N ASP A 841 -7.19 -40.14 -1.90
CA ASP A 841 -6.23 -41.00 -1.20
C ASP A 841 -4.79 -40.49 -1.34
N LEU A 842 -4.39 -40.09 -2.56
CA LEU A 842 -3.06 -39.56 -2.83
C LEU A 842 -2.83 -38.21 -2.14
N LEU A 843 -3.83 -37.32 -2.15
CA LEU A 843 -3.77 -36.06 -1.42
C LEU A 843 -3.64 -36.27 0.09
N THR A 844 -4.27 -37.32 0.63
CA THR A 844 -4.17 -37.66 2.05
C THR A 844 -2.75 -38.11 2.44
N GLN A 845 -1.99 -38.71 1.52
CA GLN A 845 -0.59 -39.09 1.77
C GLN A 845 0.33 -37.87 1.92
N HIS A 846 0.01 -36.76 1.24
CA HIS A 846 0.75 -35.50 1.30
C HIS A 846 0.16 -34.50 2.31
N PHE A 847 -0.62 -34.98 3.29
CA PHE A 847 -1.33 -34.13 4.26
C PHE A 847 -0.42 -33.10 4.96
N GLN A 848 0.73 -33.55 5.48
CA GLN A 848 1.64 -32.68 6.24
C GLN A 848 2.30 -31.62 5.35
N GLU A 849 2.61 -31.99 4.10
CA GLU A 849 3.25 -31.09 3.13
C GLU A 849 2.30 -29.96 2.73
N ILE A 850 1.05 -30.30 2.39
CA ILE A 850 0.01 -29.34 2.01
C ILE A 850 -0.39 -28.43 3.19
N GLN A 851 -0.33 -28.94 4.42
CA GLN A 851 -0.59 -28.12 5.60
C GLN A 851 0.48 -27.02 5.78
N ILE A 852 1.75 -27.38 5.60
CA ILE A 852 2.89 -26.47 5.77
C ILE A 852 2.97 -25.45 4.63
N ASP A 853 2.75 -25.88 3.40
CA ASP A 853 2.97 -25.05 2.21
C ASP A 853 1.84 -25.21 1.17
N HIS A 854 1.18 -24.09 0.86
CA HIS A 854 0.02 -24.03 -0.03
C HIS A 854 0.37 -24.24 -1.52
N GLU A 855 1.65 -24.18 -1.91
CA GLU A 855 2.08 -24.47 -3.28
C GLU A 855 2.29 -25.97 -3.53
N GLN A 856 2.43 -26.77 -2.46
CA GLN A 856 2.65 -28.22 -2.58
C GLN A 856 1.49 -28.94 -3.26
N ILE A 857 0.26 -28.49 -3.08
CA ILE A 857 -0.90 -29.05 -3.78
C ILE A 857 -0.72 -28.99 -5.30
N THR A 858 -0.18 -27.90 -5.84
CA THR A 858 0.08 -27.75 -7.29
C THR A 858 1.14 -28.75 -7.77
N ILE A 859 2.15 -29.02 -6.93
CA ILE A 859 3.20 -30.00 -7.21
C ILE A 859 2.62 -31.43 -7.16
N VAL A 860 1.82 -31.75 -6.15
CA VAL A 860 1.16 -33.06 -6.01
C VAL A 860 0.21 -33.31 -7.17
N LEU A 861 -0.59 -32.31 -7.56
CA LEU A 861 -1.44 -32.39 -8.75
C LEU A 861 -0.59 -32.56 -10.02
N TYR A 862 0.55 -31.89 -10.15
CA TYR A 862 1.46 -32.11 -11.28
C TYR A 862 2.01 -33.55 -11.32
N MET A 863 2.49 -34.08 -10.19
CA MET A 863 3.03 -35.44 -10.10
C MET A 863 2.01 -36.52 -10.47
N HIS A 864 0.72 -36.29 -10.20
CA HIS A 864 -0.32 -37.30 -10.39
C HIS A 864 -1.21 -37.09 -11.63
N LEU A 865 -1.56 -35.84 -11.96
CA LEU A 865 -2.45 -35.51 -13.07
C LEU A 865 -1.70 -35.13 -14.36
N SER A 866 -0.40 -34.84 -14.32
CA SER A 866 0.31 -34.35 -15.51
C SER A 866 0.37 -35.42 -16.62
N PRO A 867 -0.05 -35.09 -17.85
CA PRO A 867 0.03 -36.01 -18.98
C PRO A 867 1.44 -36.05 -19.61
N ASP A 868 2.43 -35.40 -19.01
CA ASP A 868 3.81 -35.37 -19.48
C ASP A 868 4.40 -36.80 -19.57
N PRO A 869 5.07 -37.18 -20.68
CA PRO A 869 5.70 -38.49 -20.81
C PRO A 869 6.71 -38.83 -19.70
N SER A 870 7.41 -37.83 -19.15
CA SER A 870 8.35 -38.01 -18.03
C SER A 870 7.62 -38.45 -16.76
N VAL A 871 6.49 -37.81 -16.42
CA VAL A 871 5.64 -38.13 -15.27
C VAL A 871 4.87 -39.43 -15.48
N LYS A 872 4.31 -39.64 -16.68
CA LYS A 872 3.61 -40.87 -17.05
C LYS A 872 4.49 -42.10 -16.84
N SER A 873 5.79 -42.02 -17.12
CA SER A 873 6.71 -43.16 -16.97
C SER A 873 6.79 -43.68 -15.53
N LEU A 874 6.57 -42.81 -14.54
CA LEU A 874 6.68 -43.09 -13.10
C LEU A 874 5.41 -43.71 -12.49
N GLN A 875 4.27 -43.70 -13.20
CA GLN A 875 2.97 -44.16 -12.69
C GLN A 875 2.57 -45.54 -13.23
N GLU A 876 1.76 -46.28 -12.47
CA GLU A 876 1.16 -47.55 -12.92
C GLU A 876 0.09 -47.36 -14.02
N LYS A 877 -0.08 -48.34 -14.92
CA LYS A 877 -0.99 -48.22 -16.07
C LYS A 877 -2.47 -48.00 -15.69
N SER A 878 -2.94 -48.62 -14.61
CA SER A 878 -4.31 -48.43 -14.08
C SER A 878 -4.51 -47.02 -13.54
N GLN A 879 -3.58 -46.53 -12.72
CA GLN A 879 -3.60 -45.19 -12.13
C GLN A 879 -3.62 -44.09 -13.19
N ARG A 880 -2.87 -44.26 -14.29
CA ARG A 880 -2.86 -43.32 -15.42
C ARG A 880 -4.25 -43.08 -16.03
N GLN A 881 -5.07 -44.12 -16.13
CA GLN A 881 -6.39 -44.03 -16.74
C GLN A 881 -7.38 -43.33 -15.81
N GLU A 882 -7.33 -43.61 -14.51
CA GLU A 882 -8.15 -42.94 -13.49
C GLU A 882 -7.80 -41.45 -13.38
N MET A 883 -6.51 -41.11 -13.30
CA MET A 883 -6.06 -39.71 -13.22
C MET A 883 -6.38 -38.92 -14.49
N ALA A 884 -6.34 -39.55 -15.67
CA ALA A 884 -6.77 -38.92 -16.91
C ALA A 884 -8.28 -38.62 -16.93
N ASN A 885 -9.10 -39.50 -16.34
CA ASN A 885 -10.55 -39.27 -16.20
C ASN A 885 -10.83 -38.10 -15.24
N VAL A 886 -10.11 -38.04 -14.11
CA VAL A 886 -10.18 -36.93 -13.14
C VAL A 886 -9.83 -35.60 -13.80
N LEU A 887 -8.70 -35.53 -14.51
CA LEU A 887 -8.27 -34.32 -15.22
C LEU A 887 -9.30 -33.89 -16.29
N THR A 888 -9.88 -34.85 -17.00
CA THR A 888 -10.93 -34.56 -18.00
C THR A 888 -12.16 -33.94 -17.33
N ARG A 889 -12.60 -34.49 -16.19
CA ARG A 889 -13.75 -33.94 -15.44
C ARG A 889 -13.49 -32.53 -14.90
N LEU A 890 -12.31 -32.28 -14.34
CA LEU A 890 -11.93 -30.93 -13.89
C LEU A 890 -11.93 -29.92 -15.05
N MET A 891 -11.44 -30.33 -16.22
CA MET A 891 -11.48 -29.49 -17.42
C MET A 891 -12.90 -29.26 -17.94
N ASP A 892 -13.77 -30.27 -17.91
CA ASP A 892 -15.18 -30.11 -18.30
C ASP A 892 -15.89 -29.08 -17.39
N ILE A 893 -15.56 -29.05 -16.09
CA ILE A 893 -16.06 -28.04 -15.15
C ILE A 893 -15.55 -26.63 -15.51
N ILE A 894 -14.26 -26.46 -15.85
CA ILE A 894 -13.70 -25.17 -16.23
C ILE A 894 -14.36 -24.62 -17.51
N ILE A 895 -14.64 -25.50 -18.48
CA ILE A 895 -15.16 -25.14 -19.81
C ILE A 895 -16.67 -24.91 -19.80
N ALA A 896 -17.41 -25.53 -18.88
CA ALA A 896 -18.86 -25.40 -18.80
C ALA A 896 -19.29 -23.91 -18.76
N PRO A 897 -20.32 -23.51 -19.52
CA PRO A 897 -20.69 -22.09 -19.69
C PRO A 897 -21.13 -21.45 -18.38
N ASP A 898 -21.80 -22.22 -17.51
CA ASP A 898 -22.39 -21.76 -16.25
C ASP A 898 -21.36 -21.54 -15.13
N THR A 899 -20.12 -22.02 -15.31
CA THR A 899 -19.06 -21.86 -14.31
C THR A 899 -18.65 -20.39 -14.19
N PRO A 900 -18.61 -19.78 -12.98
CA PRO A 900 -18.19 -18.40 -12.82
C PRO A 900 -16.71 -18.17 -13.15
N MET A 901 -16.35 -16.97 -13.62
CA MET A 901 -14.96 -16.64 -14.03
C MET A 901 -13.95 -16.76 -12.88
N TYR A 902 -14.34 -16.43 -11.65
CA TYR A 902 -13.46 -16.59 -10.48
C TYR A 902 -13.12 -18.06 -10.20
N VAL A 903 -14.09 -18.98 -10.38
CA VAL A 903 -13.84 -20.43 -10.23
C VAL A 903 -12.90 -20.92 -11.32
N ARG A 904 -13.11 -20.47 -12.57
CA ARG A 904 -12.19 -20.79 -13.67
C ARG A 904 -10.77 -20.33 -13.37
N SER A 905 -10.60 -19.11 -12.85
CA SER A 905 -9.30 -18.59 -12.45
C SER A 905 -8.65 -19.46 -11.37
N SER A 906 -9.35 -19.76 -10.28
CA SER A 906 -8.80 -20.54 -9.17
C SER A 906 -8.42 -21.97 -9.57
N LEU A 907 -9.26 -22.63 -10.37
CA LEU A 907 -8.96 -23.98 -10.88
C LEU A 907 -7.81 -23.97 -11.90
N LEU A 908 -7.70 -22.94 -12.75
CA LEU A 908 -6.59 -22.83 -13.69
C LEU A 908 -5.26 -22.52 -13.00
N GLN A 909 -5.26 -21.77 -11.89
CA GLN A 909 -4.10 -21.53 -11.03
C GLN A 909 -3.60 -22.83 -10.39
N LEU A 910 -4.51 -23.65 -9.86
CA LEU A 910 -4.21 -24.98 -9.33
C LEU A 910 -3.55 -25.89 -10.37
N LEU A 911 -3.93 -25.76 -11.64
CA LEU A 911 -3.45 -26.60 -12.73
C LEU A 911 -2.34 -25.93 -13.55
N ASP A 912 -1.71 -24.84 -13.08
CA ASP A 912 -0.80 -23.98 -13.86
C ASP A 912 0.39 -24.77 -14.45
N GLN A 913 0.92 -25.73 -13.69
CA GLN A 913 2.06 -26.55 -14.09
C GLN A 913 1.68 -27.73 -15.03
N ILE A 914 0.39 -28.02 -15.20
CA ILE A 914 -0.08 -29.17 -15.98
C ILE A 914 -0.33 -28.74 -17.42
N ASN A 915 0.62 -29.03 -18.29
CA ASN A 915 0.61 -28.60 -19.69
C ASN A 915 0.46 -29.77 -20.66
N SER A 916 -0.41 -29.62 -21.66
CA SER A 916 -0.57 -30.61 -22.73
C SER A 916 -1.23 -30.00 -23.96
N GLN A 917 -0.98 -30.59 -25.13
CA GLN A 917 -1.60 -30.18 -26.39
C GLN A 917 -3.14 -30.21 -26.32
N SER A 918 -3.73 -31.31 -25.86
CA SER A 918 -5.18 -31.47 -25.82
C SER A 918 -5.88 -30.55 -24.82
N LEU A 919 -5.19 -30.17 -23.74
CA LEU A 919 -5.71 -29.22 -22.75
C LEU A 919 -5.73 -27.80 -23.31
N LEU A 920 -4.65 -27.38 -23.98
CA LEU A 920 -4.59 -26.06 -24.61
C LEU A 920 -5.66 -25.91 -25.69
N GLU A 921 -5.83 -26.92 -26.55
CA GLU A 921 -6.88 -26.92 -27.58
C GLU A 921 -8.30 -26.77 -27.01
N LYS A 922 -8.58 -27.39 -25.85
CA LYS A 922 -9.87 -27.28 -25.15
C LYS A 922 -10.10 -25.91 -24.51
N LEU A 923 -9.05 -25.23 -24.07
CA LEU A 923 -9.13 -23.92 -23.40
C LEU A 923 -9.17 -22.73 -24.37
N VAL A 924 -8.65 -22.90 -25.60
CA VAL A 924 -8.59 -21.85 -26.61
C VAL A 924 -9.96 -21.21 -26.92
N PRO A 925 -11.07 -21.96 -27.09
CA PRO A 925 -12.39 -21.35 -27.32
C PRO A 925 -12.82 -20.39 -26.20
N LEU A 926 -12.49 -20.71 -24.94
CA LEU A 926 -12.78 -19.85 -23.79
C LEU A 926 -11.96 -18.56 -23.86
N ALA A 927 -10.65 -18.66 -24.13
CA ALA A 927 -9.78 -17.49 -24.27
C ALA A 927 -10.20 -16.59 -25.45
N MET A 928 -10.63 -17.18 -26.57
CA MET A 928 -11.13 -16.45 -27.74
C MET A 928 -12.42 -15.68 -27.43
N ASN A 929 -13.30 -16.21 -26.57
CA ASN A 929 -14.49 -15.49 -26.14
C ASN A 929 -14.13 -14.27 -25.26
N ILE A 930 -13.13 -14.40 -24.38
CA ILE A 930 -12.63 -13.29 -23.55
C ILE A 930 -11.93 -12.21 -24.40
N LEU A 931 -11.17 -12.61 -25.43
CA LEU A 931 -10.52 -11.65 -26.32
C LEU A 931 -11.52 -10.82 -27.14
N ARG A 932 -12.71 -11.36 -27.43
CA ARG A 932 -13.78 -10.67 -28.16
C ARG A 932 -14.54 -9.64 -27.33
N SER A 933 -14.50 -9.70 -25.99
CA SER A 933 -15.20 -8.73 -25.14
C SER A 933 -14.54 -7.34 -25.22
N SER A 934 -15.35 -6.28 -25.17
CA SER A 934 -14.88 -4.89 -25.25
C SER A 934 -14.37 -4.35 -23.91
N LEU A 935 -14.95 -4.80 -22.80
CA LEU A 935 -14.46 -4.57 -21.44
C LEU A 935 -14.20 -5.92 -20.78
N ARG A 936 -13.01 -6.09 -20.21
CA ARG A 936 -12.60 -7.32 -19.51
C ARG A 936 -12.62 -7.09 -18.02
N SER A 937 -13.25 -8.00 -17.28
CA SER A 937 -13.14 -7.98 -15.81
C SER A 937 -11.73 -8.39 -15.36
N GLU A 938 -11.39 -8.15 -14.09
CA GLU A 938 -10.11 -8.61 -13.53
C GLU A 938 -10.01 -10.13 -13.54
N GLU A 939 -11.11 -10.84 -13.29
CA GLU A 939 -11.16 -12.31 -13.32
C GLU A 939 -11.00 -12.87 -14.74
N GLU A 940 -11.64 -12.24 -15.74
CA GLU A 940 -11.46 -12.60 -17.16
C GLU A 940 -10.00 -12.39 -17.61
N SER A 941 -9.38 -11.31 -17.13
CA SER A 941 -7.98 -11.00 -17.39
C SER A 941 -7.04 -12.05 -16.77
N SER A 942 -7.30 -12.47 -15.53
CA SER A 942 -6.56 -13.54 -14.87
C SER A 942 -6.66 -14.87 -15.63
N VAL A 943 -7.88 -15.26 -16.04
CA VAL A 943 -8.11 -16.47 -16.84
C VAL A 943 -7.34 -16.42 -18.15
N LEU A 944 -7.40 -15.30 -18.88
CA LEU A 944 -6.67 -15.14 -20.13
C LEU A 944 -5.15 -15.24 -19.91
N ALA A 945 -4.60 -14.60 -18.88
CA ALA A 945 -3.18 -14.66 -18.57
C ALA A 945 -2.72 -16.09 -18.25
N LEU A 946 -3.51 -16.86 -17.49
CA LEU A 946 -3.23 -18.27 -17.18
C LEU A 946 -3.29 -19.16 -18.42
N ILE A 947 -4.20 -18.90 -19.36
CA ILE A 947 -4.25 -19.65 -20.61
C ILE A 947 -3.06 -19.30 -21.51
N VAL A 948 -2.66 -18.03 -21.57
CA VAL A 948 -1.47 -17.59 -22.33
C VAL A 948 -0.19 -18.23 -21.78
N LYS A 949 -0.02 -18.29 -20.46
CA LYS A 949 1.13 -18.95 -19.80
C LYS A 949 1.30 -20.44 -20.17
N ARG A 950 0.24 -21.11 -20.60
CA ARG A 950 0.28 -22.52 -21.02
C ARG A 950 0.89 -22.72 -22.42
N VAL A 951 1.14 -21.64 -23.16
CA VAL A 951 1.88 -21.68 -24.43
C VAL A 951 3.38 -21.75 -24.10
N CYS A 952 3.96 -22.96 -24.14
CA CYS A 952 5.36 -23.20 -23.82
C CYS A 952 5.92 -24.36 -24.66
N ALA A 953 7.20 -24.68 -24.52
CA ALA A 953 7.85 -25.73 -25.32
C ALA A 953 7.12 -27.09 -25.31
N SER A 954 6.47 -27.46 -24.20
CA SER A 954 5.71 -28.72 -24.09
C SER A 954 4.38 -28.71 -24.86
N THR A 955 3.79 -27.54 -25.11
CA THR A 955 2.55 -27.36 -25.89
C THR A 955 2.82 -26.88 -27.32
N ALA A 956 4.09 -26.76 -27.71
CA ALA A 956 4.50 -26.34 -29.05
C ALA A 956 3.78 -27.07 -30.21
N PRO A 957 3.55 -28.40 -30.16
CA PRO A 957 2.82 -29.11 -31.21
C PRO A 957 1.39 -28.61 -31.45
N ALA A 958 0.74 -28.04 -30.42
CA ALA A 958 -0.62 -27.50 -30.52
C ALA A 958 -0.70 -26.29 -31.46
N LEU A 959 0.41 -25.56 -31.67
CA LEU A 959 0.48 -24.41 -32.57
C LEU A 959 0.33 -24.80 -34.05
N GLY A 960 0.47 -26.09 -34.38
CA GLY A 960 0.13 -26.61 -35.70
C GLY A 960 -1.39 -26.66 -35.98
N VAL A 961 -2.23 -26.56 -34.95
CA VAL A 961 -3.69 -26.54 -35.08
C VAL A 961 -4.16 -25.11 -35.36
N GLU A 962 -4.92 -24.93 -36.45
CA GLU A 962 -5.35 -23.61 -36.93
C GLU A 962 -6.10 -22.79 -35.88
N LYS A 963 -6.93 -23.43 -35.05
CA LYS A 963 -7.67 -22.74 -33.97
C LYS A 963 -6.74 -22.14 -32.90
N VAL A 964 -5.67 -22.85 -32.53
CA VAL A 964 -4.68 -22.40 -31.55
C VAL A 964 -3.80 -21.31 -32.17
N TRP A 965 -3.47 -21.44 -33.45
CA TRP A 965 -2.75 -20.41 -34.19
C TRP A 965 -3.52 -19.09 -34.24
N LEU A 966 -4.82 -19.14 -34.55
CA LEU A 966 -5.69 -17.97 -34.56
C LEU A 966 -5.74 -17.27 -33.19
N PHE A 967 -5.68 -18.03 -32.09
CA PHE A 967 -5.58 -17.49 -30.74
C PHE A 967 -4.27 -16.72 -30.50
N VAL A 968 -3.13 -17.26 -30.94
CA VAL A 968 -1.83 -16.54 -30.83
C VAL A 968 -1.83 -15.27 -31.68
N GLU A 969 -2.34 -15.35 -32.91
CA GLU A 969 -2.44 -14.20 -33.80
C GLU A 969 -3.33 -13.09 -33.23
N THR A 970 -4.48 -13.45 -32.66
CA THR A 970 -5.41 -12.48 -32.06
C THR A 970 -4.83 -11.87 -30.77
N CYS A 971 -4.13 -12.63 -29.93
CA CYS A 971 -3.41 -12.09 -28.78
C CYS A 971 -2.35 -11.05 -29.18
N LEU A 972 -1.55 -11.31 -30.21
CA LEU A 972 -0.49 -10.39 -30.66
C LEU A 972 -1.03 -9.11 -31.31
N LYS A 973 -2.25 -9.17 -31.88
CA LYS A 973 -2.94 -8.02 -32.47
C LYS A 973 -3.75 -7.21 -31.45
N ASP A 974 -3.99 -7.75 -30.25
CA ASP A 974 -4.80 -7.10 -29.24
C ASP A 974 -3.96 -6.24 -28.29
N HIS A 975 -4.04 -4.93 -28.47
CA HIS A 975 -3.33 -3.92 -27.68
C HIS A 975 -4.24 -3.25 -26.64
N LYS A 976 -5.35 -3.89 -26.26
CA LYS A 976 -6.23 -3.41 -25.19
C LYS A 976 -5.69 -3.84 -23.82
N PRO A 977 -5.66 -2.96 -22.82
CA PRO A 977 -5.19 -3.30 -21.47
C PRO A 977 -6.11 -4.32 -20.79
N MET A 978 -5.50 -5.23 -20.02
CA MET A 978 -6.18 -6.24 -19.21
C MET A 978 -6.36 -5.71 -17.78
N GLY A 979 -7.61 -5.39 -17.41
CA GLY A 979 -7.96 -4.96 -16.05
C GLY A 979 -7.24 -3.68 -15.58
N THR A 980 -7.11 -3.54 -14.26
CA THR A 980 -6.51 -2.37 -13.57
C THR A 980 -4.97 -2.34 -13.64
N ASN A 981 -4.33 -3.48 -13.88
CA ASN A 981 -2.86 -3.63 -13.91
C ASN A 981 -2.21 -3.25 -15.25
N GLY A 982 -2.99 -2.88 -16.26
CA GLY A 982 -2.47 -2.38 -17.55
C GLY A 982 -1.73 -3.40 -18.43
N SER A 983 -1.64 -4.67 -18.04
CA SER A 983 -0.92 -5.68 -18.83
C SER A 983 -1.60 -5.94 -20.18
N LEU A 984 -0.82 -6.04 -21.24
CA LEU A 984 -1.33 -6.21 -22.60
C LEU A 984 -1.28 -7.70 -23.00
N PRO A 985 -2.33 -8.27 -23.63
CA PRO A 985 -2.31 -9.66 -24.10
C PRO A 985 -1.13 -9.94 -25.04
N ALA A 986 -0.81 -8.98 -25.91
CA ALA A 986 0.35 -9.04 -26.80
C ALA A 986 1.67 -9.16 -26.02
N VAL A 987 1.85 -8.38 -24.94
CA VAL A 987 3.06 -8.45 -24.10
C VAL A 987 3.14 -9.81 -23.39
N LEU A 988 2.03 -10.30 -22.82
CA LEU A 988 2.00 -11.61 -22.16
C LEU A 988 2.36 -12.74 -23.13
N MET A 989 1.82 -12.71 -24.35
CA MET A 989 2.12 -13.71 -25.38
C MET A 989 3.58 -13.65 -25.83
N LEU A 990 4.11 -12.45 -26.06
CA LEU A 990 5.52 -12.25 -26.43
C LEU A 990 6.46 -12.75 -25.34
N LEU A 991 6.11 -12.61 -24.06
CA LEU A 991 6.92 -13.11 -22.95
C LEU A 991 7.05 -14.64 -22.95
N GLN A 992 6.01 -15.37 -23.39
CA GLN A 992 6.02 -16.84 -23.48
C GLN A 992 6.86 -17.39 -24.63
N ILE A 993 7.14 -16.58 -25.65
CA ILE A 993 7.98 -17.01 -26.78
C ILE A 993 9.45 -16.94 -26.36
N ASP A 994 9.96 -18.08 -25.90
CA ASP A 994 11.35 -18.29 -25.53
C ASP A 994 12.11 -19.13 -26.58
N LYS A 995 13.40 -19.35 -26.33
CA LYS A 995 14.28 -20.09 -27.23
C LYS A 995 13.83 -21.54 -27.43
N GLU A 996 13.31 -22.19 -26.39
CA GLU A 996 12.94 -23.60 -26.41
C GLU A 996 11.62 -23.82 -27.17
N LEU A 997 10.62 -22.97 -26.92
CA LEU A 997 9.37 -22.95 -27.69
C LEU A 997 9.68 -22.69 -29.17
N PHE A 998 10.49 -21.69 -29.49
CA PHE A 998 10.76 -21.39 -30.90
C PHE A 998 11.51 -22.51 -31.62
N ALA A 999 12.48 -23.14 -30.96
CA ALA A 999 13.27 -24.24 -31.53
C ALA A 999 12.45 -25.51 -31.77
N THR A 1000 11.38 -25.74 -31.00
CA THR A 1000 10.51 -26.92 -31.14
C THR A 1000 9.47 -26.80 -32.25
N LEU A 1001 9.28 -25.60 -32.82
CA LEU A 1001 8.35 -25.36 -33.93
C LEU A 1001 8.92 -25.83 -35.28
N SER A 1002 8.03 -26.18 -36.21
CA SER A 1002 8.42 -26.42 -37.60
C SER A 1002 8.90 -25.12 -38.26
N THR A 1003 9.78 -25.25 -39.26
CA THR A 1003 10.34 -24.10 -39.99
C THR A 1003 9.27 -23.19 -40.61
N GLU A 1004 8.14 -23.75 -41.03
CA GLU A 1004 7.00 -23.00 -41.55
C GLU A 1004 6.28 -22.17 -40.46
N LEU A 1005 6.09 -22.74 -39.26
CA LEU A 1005 5.49 -22.02 -38.14
C LEU A 1005 6.44 -20.94 -37.57
N GLN A 1006 7.76 -21.21 -37.57
CA GLN A 1006 8.77 -20.21 -37.22
C GLN A 1006 8.70 -18.98 -38.14
N ARG A 1007 8.57 -19.18 -39.46
CA ARG A 1007 8.37 -18.09 -40.43
C ARG A 1007 7.11 -17.28 -40.16
N ARG A 1008 5.98 -17.96 -40.00
CA ARG A 1008 4.69 -17.29 -39.73
C ARG A 1008 4.71 -16.53 -38.41
N LEU A 1009 5.31 -17.09 -37.36
CA LEU A 1009 5.41 -16.43 -36.06
C LEU A 1009 6.31 -15.20 -36.11
N LEU A 1010 7.45 -15.29 -36.80
CA LEU A 1010 8.37 -14.16 -36.96
C LEU A 1010 7.72 -13.02 -37.78
N SER A 1011 6.98 -13.34 -38.84
CA SER A 1011 6.17 -12.37 -39.59
C SER A 1011 5.14 -11.66 -38.70
N LEU A 1012 4.43 -12.42 -37.85
CA LEU A 1012 3.48 -11.86 -36.89
C LEU A 1012 4.14 -10.92 -35.88
N ILE A 1013 5.31 -11.29 -35.33
CA ILE A 1013 6.05 -10.43 -34.39
C ILE A 1013 6.50 -9.13 -35.07
N VAL A 1014 7.01 -9.21 -36.30
CA VAL A 1014 7.42 -8.01 -37.07
C VAL A 1014 6.22 -7.12 -37.38
N SER A 1015 5.09 -7.70 -37.81
CA SER A 1015 3.85 -6.94 -38.04
C SER A 1015 3.32 -6.29 -36.75
N CYS A 1016 3.45 -6.97 -35.60
CA CYS A 1016 3.08 -6.45 -34.29
C CYS A 1016 3.92 -5.21 -33.93
N VAL A 1017 5.24 -5.21 -34.20
CA VAL A 1017 6.10 -4.02 -34.03
C VAL A 1017 5.69 -2.89 -34.97
N ALA A 1018 5.33 -3.21 -36.21
CA ALA A 1018 4.94 -2.21 -37.20
C ALA A 1018 3.58 -1.56 -36.90
N THR A 1019 2.66 -2.27 -36.23
CA THR A 1019 1.30 -1.79 -35.94
C THR A 1019 1.11 -1.32 -34.50
N ALA A 1020 2.06 -1.56 -33.60
CA ALA A 1020 1.93 -1.21 -32.19
C ALA A 1020 2.07 0.29 -31.94
N GLU A 1021 1.02 0.89 -31.39
CA GLU A 1021 1.03 2.28 -30.88
C GLU A 1021 1.65 2.38 -29.48
N SER A 1022 1.71 1.27 -28.72
CA SER A 1022 2.25 1.24 -27.36
C SER A 1022 3.75 0.91 -27.31
N SER A 1023 4.49 1.67 -26.48
CA SER A 1023 5.93 1.48 -26.27
C SER A 1023 6.27 0.16 -25.56
N GLU A 1024 5.33 -0.39 -24.79
CA GLU A 1024 5.50 -1.66 -24.08
C GLU A 1024 5.51 -2.87 -25.02
N VAL A 1025 4.60 -2.90 -26.01
CA VAL A 1025 4.54 -3.99 -27.00
C VAL A 1025 5.78 -3.98 -27.89
N THR A 1026 6.23 -2.81 -28.33
CA THR A 1026 7.45 -2.68 -29.16
C THR A 1026 8.71 -3.11 -28.39
N SER A 1027 8.81 -2.76 -27.10
CA SER A 1027 9.89 -3.23 -26.23
C SER A 1027 9.85 -4.74 -26.01
N ALA A 1028 8.68 -5.31 -25.69
CA ALA A 1028 8.49 -6.74 -25.48
C ALA A 1028 8.81 -7.55 -26.74
N ALA A 1029 8.38 -7.08 -27.92
CA ALA A 1029 8.65 -7.73 -29.20
C ALA A 1029 10.14 -7.69 -29.54
N THR A 1030 10.81 -6.55 -29.33
CA THR A 1030 12.26 -6.42 -29.53
C THR A 1030 13.03 -7.36 -28.60
N SER A 1031 12.61 -7.47 -27.34
CA SER A 1031 13.19 -8.42 -26.38
C SER A 1031 12.94 -9.88 -26.80
N CYS A 1032 11.75 -10.20 -27.30
CA CYS A 1032 11.42 -11.52 -27.83
C CYS A 1032 12.34 -11.93 -28.98
N VAL A 1033 12.53 -11.06 -29.97
CA VAL A 1033 13.43 -11.34 -31.11
C VAL A 1033 14.88 -11.56 -30.64
N LYS A 1034 15.34 -10.83 -29.62
CA LYS A 1034 16.67 -11.03 -29.01
C LYS A 1034 16.81 -12.36 -28.26
N ARG A 1035 15.73 -12.91 -27.69
CA ARG A 1035 15.75 -14.17 -26.93
C ARG A 1035 15.77 -15.41 -27.83
N VAL A 1036 15.24 -15.30 -29.04
CA VAL A 1036 15.07 -16.41 -29.98
C VAL A 1036 16.28 -16.55 -30.91
N THR A 1037 16.67 -17.78 -31.23
CA THR A 1037 17.69 -18.05 -32.27
C THR A 1037 17.05 -18.13 -33.64
N LEU A 1038 17.44 -17.23 -34.55
CA LEU A 1038 16.90 -17.14 -35.90
C LEU A 1038 17.79 -17.87 -36.91
N ASP A 1039 17.19 -18.78 -37.69
CA ASP A 1039 17.84 -19.36 -38.86
C ASP A 1039 17.83 -18.34 -40.02
N ALA A 1040 18.96 -18.20 -40.71
CA ALA A 1040 19.09 -17.33 -41.87
C ALA A 1040 18.08 -17.64 -42.97
N ALA A 1041 17.66 -18.91 -43.13
CA ALA A 1041 16.64 -19.31 -44.10
C ALA A 1041 15.23 -18.78 -43.76
N VAL A 1042 14.94 -18.55 -42.48
CA VAL A 1042 13.67 -17.97 -42.01
C VAL A 1042 13.69 -16.45 -42.22
N VAL A 1043 14.83 -15.81 -41.95
CA VAL A 1043 15.02 -14.36 -42.17
C VAL A 1043 14.99 -14.02 -43.67
N ALA A 1044 15.65 -14.82 -44.51
CA ALA A 1044 15.66 -14.61 -45.96
C ALA A 1044 14.24 -14.60 -46.56
N SER A 1045 13.36 -15.51 -46.12
CA SER A 1045 11.96 -15.56 -46.59
C SER A 1045 11.12 -14.34 -46.21
N LEU A 1046 11.50 -13.57 -45.20
CA LEU A 1046 10.84 -12.30 -44.85
C LEU A 1046 11.35 -11.11 -45.68
N LEU A 1047 12.58 -11.21 -46.22
CA LEU A 1047 13.21 -10.16 -47.03
C LEU A 1047 12.93 -10.33 -48.53
N GLU A 1048 12.63 -11.55 -48.99
CA GLU A 1048 12.25 -11.83 -50.39
C GLU A 1048 11.13 -10.92 -50.92
N PRO A 1049 10.02 -10.64 -50.21
CA PRO A 1049 8.99 -9.72 -50.66
C PRO A 1049 9.49 -8.28 -50.85
N MET A 1050 10.46 -7.84 -50.04
CA MET A 1050 11.03 -6.49 -50.12
C MET A 1050 11.93 -6.31 -51.36
N THR A 1051 12.40 -7.41 -51.96
CA THR A 1051 13.17 -7.38 -53.20
C THR A 1051 12.30 -7.33 -54.45
N ALA A 1052 11.01 -7.65 -54.36
CA ALA A 1052 10.07 -7.58 -55.48
C ALA A 1052 9.65 -6.13 -55.80
N ASP A 1053 9.62 -5.24 -54.80
CA ASP A 1053 9.38 -3.79 -54.98
C ASP A 1053 10.65 -3.02 -55.41
N LEU A 1054 11.79 -3.72 -55.52
CA LEU A 1054 13.07 -3.22 -56.01
C LEU A 1054 13.40 -3.86 -57.37
N GLN A 1055 12.47 -3.79 -58.33
CA GLN A 1055 12.86 -3.82 -59.75
C GLN A 1055 13.00 -2.38 -60.25
N PRO A 1056 14.04 -2.08 -61.06
CA PRO A 1056 14.36 -0.72 -61.50
C PRO A 1056 13.27 -0.04 -62.33
#